data_AF-A0A653X2F9-F1
#
_entry.id   AF-A0A653X2F9-F1
#
_cell.length_a   1.000
_cell.length_b   1.000
_cell.length_c   1.000
_cell.angle_alpha   90.00
_cell.angle_beta   90.00
_cell.angle_gamma   90.00
#
_symmetry.space_group_name_H-M   'P 1'
#
loop_
_entity.id
_entity.type
_entity.pdbx_description
1 polymer ?
#
loop_
_entity_poly.entity_id
_entity_poly.type
_entity_poly.pdbx_seq_one_letter_code
_entity_poly.pdbx_strand_id
1 'polypeptide(L)'
;MPAQNISRFAPDRTRDIVCLGRLAVDLYAQQVGARLEDVSTFAKYLGGSSANIAFGCARLGLKSSMLARVGNDHMGRFLTETLAREGCDVSHVRIDPDRLTALVLLGIEDRDTFPLVFYRENCADMAVDENDFDEAYIASSKALLITGTHFSTEQVNRTSRRALEYARRNQVRTILDIDYRPVLWGLTGKADGETRFVANEGVTAHLQRILPLIDLVIGTEEEFRIAGGKDRLIDALTMVRTVTSATLVVKRGPLGCSIIEGAVPASIDDAPIHGGVEVEVLNVLGAGDAFASGFLSGWLRDAPLEACASAANACGALVVSRHGCAPAMPTPAELDYFLAAAKQDPARMRRPDRDATLARLHRVSPARKAWDEVLGFAFDHRNQFFELAQQAGASEARISTLKGLFVEAVAQTEKELQLDGRIGVLIDDRYGQDALNAATGRGWWIGRPVELPGSMPLVFDHGRSIGTTLVEWPREHVAKCLVHYHPDHPHDVRLEQEAQLRALYDAVQASGHELLLEVIVPKNGPPVADDTVYRALKRLYNLQIVPEWWKLEPMSAAQWQAVDGLIAERDPYCRGVVLLGLSAGVDQLREGFREAALSKTCKGFTVGRTIFHEPSHAWLAGEISDDELIARVRRTFETLIAAWRDARASQDTNADLKALHATQEQAA
;
A
#
# COMPACT_ATOMS: atom_id res chain seq x y z
N MET A 1 45.69 9.21 4.00
CA MET A 1 44.56 8.95 4.91
C MET A 1 43.30 9.09 4.10
N PRO A 2 42.37 8.13 4.09
CA PRO A 2 41.07 8.37 3.45
C PRO A 2 40.42 9.53 4.20
N ALA A 3 39.95 10.54 3.47
CA ALA A 3 39.22 11.65 4.04
C ALA A 3 38.08 11.09 4.89
N GLN A 4 38.09 11.38 6.19
CA GLN A 4 36.92 11.06 7.03
C GLN A 4 35.74 11.78 6.38
N ASN A 5 34.78 11.02 5.87
CA ASN A 5 33.56 11.57 5.30
C ASN A 5 32.78 12.18 6.48
N ILE A 6 33.01 13.46 6.74
CA ILE A 6 32.28 14.21 7.77
C ILE A 6 30.84 14.29 7.28
N SER A 7 29.90 13.77 8.08
CA SER A 7 28.48 13.80 7.74
C SER A 7 28.01 15.24 7.51
N ARG A 8 27.11 15.43 6.54
CA ARG A 8 26.47 16.73 6.27
C ARG A 8 25.55 17.19 7.39
N PHE A 9 25.15 16.26 8.27
CA PHE A 9 24.13 16.45 9.29
C PHE A 9 24.74 16.40 10.68
N ALA A 10 24.20 17.22 11.58
CA ALA A 10 24.54 17.11 13.00
C ALA A 10 24.07 15.75 13.58
N PRO A 11 24.78 15.23 14.59
CA PRO A 11 24.50 13.91 15.17
C PRO A 11 23.17 13.87 15.95
N ASP A 12 22.79 12.67 16.40
CA ASP A 12 21.68 12.42 17.35
C ASP A 12 20.29 12.90 16.91
N ARG A 13 20.02 12.87 15.59
CA ARG A 13 18.69 13.16 15.03
C ARG A 13 17.82 11.91 15.02
N THR A 14 16.61 12.04 15.55
CA THR A 14 15.62 10.95 15.59
C THR A 14 14.85 10.78 14.28
N ARG A 15 14.77 11.86 13.48
CA ARG A 15 14.09 11.91 12.18
C ARG A 15 15.08 12.22 11.07
N ASP A 16 14.87 11.64 9.90
CA ASP A 16 15.64 12.00 8.71
C ASP A 16 15.13 13.31 8.11
N ILE A 17 13.82 13.50 8.04
CA ILE A 17 13.24 14.68 7.39
C ILE A 17 11.88 15.07 7.97
N VAL A 18 11.66 16.38 8.15
CA VAL A 18 10.33 16.97 8.37
C VAL A 18 9.90 17.66 7.07
N CYS A 19 8.75 17.30 6.53
CA CYS A 19 8.15 17.95 5.36
C CYS A 19 7.04 18.88 5.83
N LEU A 20 7.20 20.19 5.61
CA LEU A 20 6.19 21.19 5.90
C LEU A 20 5.41 21.49 4.62
N GLY A 21 4.10 21.38 4.69
CA GLY A 21 3.22 22.02 3.72
C GLY A 21 2.00 21.21 3.32
N ARG A 22 1.77 21.12 2.01
CA ARG A 22 0.47 20.71 1.46
C ARG A 22 0.22 19.23 1.71
N LEU A 23 -0.96 18.93 2.25
CA LEU A 23 -1.53 17.60 2.40
C LEU A 23 -2.98 17.64 1.91
N ALA A 24 -3.26 16.99 0.78
CA ALA A 24 -4.54 17.07 0.08
C ALA A 24 -4.93 15.71 -0.50
N VAL A 25 -6.19 15.58 -0.95
CA VAL A 25 -6.63 14.42 -1.73
C VAL A 25 -6.63 14.75 -3.21
N ASP A 26 -5.99 13.88 -3.99
CA ASP A 26 -6.03 13.94 -5.44
C ASP A 26 -7.05 12.92 -5.98
N LEU A 27 -7.94 13.37 -6.85
CA LEU A 27 -8.94 12.57 -7.54
C LEU A 27 -8.56 12.51 -9.02
N TYR A 28 -7.93 11.39 -9.41
CA TYR A 28 -7.46 11.17 -10.78
C TYR A 28 -8.53 10.49 -11.63
N ALA A 29 -8.80 11.03 -12.81
CA ALA A 29 -9.71 10.46 -13.79
C ALA A 29 -9.29 9.04 -14.18
N GLN A 30 -10.19 8.07 -14.07
CA GLN A 30 -9.90 6.70 -14.50
C GLN A 30 -10.02 6.51 -16.02
N GLN A 31 -10.84 7.34 -16.69
CA GLN A 31 -10.99 7.32 -18.14
C GLN A 31 -9.92 8.19 -18.82
N VAL A 32 -8.73 7.62 -19.06
CA VAL A 32 -7.65 8.27 -19.83
C VAL A 32 -8.14 8.59 -21.25
N GLY A 33 -7.85 9.79 -21.74
CA GLY A 33 -8.31 10.28 -23.04
C GLY A 33 -9.58 11.13 -22.98
N ALA A 34 -10.24 11.21 -21.81
CA ALA A 34 -11.46 11.98 -21.65
C ALA A 34 -11.17 13.43 -21.25
N ARG A 35 -12.02 14.34 -21.73
CA ARG A 35 -12.17 15.66 -21.14
C ARG A 35 -12.57 15.53 -19.67
N LEU A 36 -12.09 16.42 -18.81
CA LEU A 36 -12.38 16.36 -17.38
C LEU A 36 -13.89 16.42 -17.07
N GLU A 37 -14.68 17.10 -17.89
CA GLU A 37 -16.14 17.20 -17.74
C GLU A 37 -16.89 15.90 -18.08
N ASP A 38 -16.26 15.01 -18.86
CA ASP A 38 -16.84 13.73 -19.30
C ASP A 38 -16.36 12.55 -18.43
N VAL A 39 -15.46 12.79 -17.46
CA VAL A 39 -14.96 11.78 -16.52
C VAL A 39 -16.08 11.36 -15.57
N SER A 40 -16.32 10.05 -15.48
CA SER A 40 -17.40 9.48 -14.66
C SER A 40 -16.92 8.84 -13.36
N THR A 41 -15.64 8.45 -13.29
CA THR A 41 -15.05 7.86 -12.09
C THR A 41 -13.65 8.38 -11.82
N PHE A 42 -13.34 8.53 -10.54
CA PHE A 42 -12.05 9.04 -10.06
C PHE A 42 -11.40 8.02 -9.10
N ALA A 43 -10.10 7.79 -9.26
CA ALA A 43 -9.29 7.12 -8.27
C ALA A 43 -8.82 8.13 -7.22
N LYS A 44 -9.04 7.80 -5.94
CA LYS A 44 -8.68 8.65 -4.80
C LYS A 44 -7.28 8.31 -4.29
N TYR A 45 -6.39 9.31 -4.26
CA TYR A 45 -5.02 9.17 -3.76
C TYR A 45 -4.65 10.27 -2.77
N LEU A 46 -3.59 10.01 -2.00
CA LEU A 46 -2.88 11.06 -1.28
C LEU A 46 -2.19 11.98 -2.29
N GLY A 47 -2.28 13.28 -2.05
CA GLY A 47 -1.72 14.33 -2.88
C GLY A 47 -1.14 15.48 -2.09
N GLY A 48 -0.65 16.48 -2.83
CA GLY A 48 0.09 17.61 -2.29
C GLY A 48 1.59 17.37 -2.24
N SER A 49 2.37 18.27 -2.85
CA SER A 49 3.82 18.08 -3.06
C SER A 49 4.59 17.71 -1.79
N SER A 50 4.42 18.45 -0.68
CA SER A 50 5.10 18.13 0.59
C SER A 50 4.73 16.73 1.11
N ALA A 51 3.46 16.35 1.03
CA ALA A 51 2.99 15.04 1.45
C ALA A 51 3.46 13.90 0.53
N ASN A 52 3.48 14.12 -0.78
CA ASN A 52 4.03 13.18 -1.76
C ASN A 52 5.51 12.90 -1.47
N ILE A 53 6.31 13.94 -1.18
CA ILE A 53 7.72 13.77 -0.82
C ILE A 53 7.87 13.03 0.51
N ALA A 54 7.08 13.39 1.54
CA ALA A 54 7.09 12.71 2.83
C ALA A 54 6.76 11.22 2.71
N PHE A 55 5.75 10.90 1.89
CA PHE A 55 5.31 9.56 1.54
C PHE A 55 6.43 8.78 0.83
N GLY A 56 7.02 9.33 -0.23
CA GLY A 56 8.11 8.69 -0.97
C GLY A 56 9.34 8.44 -0.10
N CYS A 57 9.68 9.40 0.78
CA CYS A 57 10.76 9.23 1.74
C CYS A 57 10.48 8.08 2.72
N ALA A 58 9.27 8.00 3.30
CA ALA A 58 8.88 6.90 4.19
C ALA A 58 8.98 5.55 3.47
N ARG A 59 8.43 5.47 2.26
CA ARG A 59 8.42 4.27 1.44
C ARG A 59 9.83 3.79 1.06
N LEU A 60 10.78 4.71 0.86
CA LEU A 60 12.21 4.42 0.65
C LEU A 60 13.00 4.19 1.96
N GLY A 61 12.30 4.01 3.08
CA GLY A 61 12.87 3.64 4.38
C GLY A 61 13.54 4.78 5.14
N LEU A 62 13.18 6.04 4.87
CA LEU A 62 13.58 7.18 5.69
C LEU A 62 12.56 7.42 6.80
N LYS A 63 13.02 7.92 7.95
CA LYS A 63 12.16 8.38 9.04
C LYS A 63 11.62 9.78 8.72
N SER A 64 10.60 9.85 7.87
CA SER A 64 9.95 11.12 7.51
C SER A 64 8.83 11.49 8.48
N SER A 65 8.56 12.79 8.61
CA SER A 65 7.44 13.33 9.36
C SER A 65 6.74 14.43 8.58
N MET A 66 5.41 14.50 8.70
CA MET A 66 4.58 15.49 8.04
C MET A 66 4.15 16.58 9.03
N LEU A 67 4.40 17.84 8.67
CA LEU A 67 3.92 19.03 9.38
C LEU A 67 2.89 19.75 8.50
N ALA A 68 1.62 19.62 8.86
CA ALA A 68 0.49 20.13 8.09
C ALA A 68 -0.76 20.24 8.95
N ARG A 69 -1.87 20.68 8.33
CA ARG A 69 -3.21 20.50 8.87
C ARG A 69 -4.11 19.78 7.86
N VAL A 70 -5.08 19.05 8.38
CA VAL A 70 -6.20 18.46 7.63
C VAL A 70 -7.52 18.80 8.30
N GLY A 71 -8.63 18.72 7.57
CA GLY A 71 -9.94 18.96 8.17
C GLY A 71 -10.39 17.82 9.09
N ASN A 72 -11.31 18.11 10.01
CA ASN A 72 -12.02 17.09 10.79
C ASN A 72 -13.06 16.34 9.95
N ASP A 73 -12.62 15.71 8.87
CA ASP A 73 -13.46 15.04 7.89
C ASP A 73 -12.88 13.68 7.48
N HIS A 74 -13.63 12.94 6.65
CA HIS A 74 -13.21 11.62 6.19
C HIS A 74 -11.94 11.67 5.32
N MET A 75 -11.69 12.79 4.64
CA MET A 75 -10.52 12.96 3.78
C MET A 75 -9.26 13.21 4.62
N GLY A 76 -9.38 13.99 5.70
CA GLY A 76 -8.31 14.18 6.67
C GLY A 76 -7.89 12.87 7.33
N ARG A 77 -8.84 12.05 7.76
CA ARG A 77 -8.57 10.68 8.28
C ARG A 77 -7.90 9.79 7.24
N PHE A 78 -8.41 9.78 6.01
CA PHE A 78 -7.81 9.02 4.91
C PHE A 78 -6.34 9.39 4.69
N LEU A 79 -6.00 10.68 4.72
CA LEU A 79 -4.65 11.16 4.51
C LEU A 79 -3.71 10.78 5.66
N THR A 80 -4.13 10.98 6.91
CA THR A 80 -3.31 10.64 8.08
C THR A 80 -3.10 9.12 8.22
N GLU A 81 -4.12 8.32 7.98
CA GLU A 81 -4.02 6.85 7.98
C GLU A 81 -3.12 6.33 6.85
N THR A 82 -3.18 6.98 5.67
CA THR A 82 -2.35 6.59 4.52
C THR A 82 -0.86 6.89 4.79
N LEU A 83 -0.52 8.08 5.30
CA LEU A 83 0.86 8.41 5.69
C LEU A 83 1.38 7.49 6.79
N ALA A 84 0.57 7.25 7.83
CA ALA A 84 0.96 6.39 8.94
C ALA A 84 1.22 4.95 8.48
N ARG A 85 0.43 4.43 7.55
CA ARG A 85 0.60 3.07 6.99
C ARG A 85 1.91 2.90 6.23
N GLU A 86 2.41 3.94 5.58
CA GLU A 86 3.72 3.94 4.91
C GLU A 86 4.89 4.16 5.87
N GLY A 87 4.62 4.46 7.14
CA GLY A 87 5.63 4.72 8.16
C GLY A 87 6.05 6.19 8.31
N CYS A 88 5.28 7.13 7.74
CA CYS A 88 5.49 8.56 7.96
C CYS A 88 4.89 8.99 9.32
N ASP A 89 5.66 9.75 10.11
CA ASP A 89 5.21 10.28 11.39
C ASP A 89 4.21 11.44 11.19
N VAL A 90 2.96 11.19 11.57
CA VAL A 90 1.83 12.13 11.48
C VAL A 90 1.51 12.86 12.80
N SER A 91 2.37 12.75 13.82
CA SER A 91 2.14 13.39 15.14
C SER A 91 1.97 14.91 15.09
N HIS A 92 2.44 15.55 14.00
CA HIS A 92 2.34 16.99 13.76
C HIS A 92 1.41 17.34 12.59
N VAL A 93 0.53 16.42 12.20
CA VAL A 93 -0.63 16.73 11.36
C VAL A 93 -1.79 17.12 12.27
N ARG A 94 -2.12 18.42 12.33
CA ARG A 94 -3.23 18.90 13.17
C ARG A 94 -4.57 18.75 12.47
N ILE A 95 -5.61 18.48 13.28
CA ILE A 95 -6.99 18.43 12.82
C ILE A 95 -7.60 19.82 13.01
N ASP A 96 -8.03 20.45 11.92
CA ASP A 96 -8.73 21.72 11.91
C ASP A 96 -10.26 21.47 11.97
N PRO A 97 -10.97 21.95 13.01
CA PRO A 97 -12.41 21.75 13.14
C PRO A 97 -13.25 22.66 12.24
N ASP A 98 -12.66 23.73 11.70
CA ASP A 98 -13.38 24.80 10.99
C ASP A 98 -13.20 24.72 9.47
N ARG A 99 -12.19 23.99 8.99
CA ARG A 99 -11.84 23.90 7.57
C ARG A 99 -11.88 22.47 7.06
N LEU A 100 -12.29 22.32 5.81
CA LEU A 100 -12.23 21.04 5.10
C LEU A 100 -10.83 20.75 4.57
N THR A 101 -10.53 19.47 4.40
CA THR A 101 -9.35 18.97 3.68
C THR A 101 -9.43 19.37 2.20
N ALA A 102 -8.30 19.83 1.63
CA ALA A 102 -8.22 20.24 0.24
C ALA A 102 -8.38 19.05 -0.73
N LEU A 103 -9.04 19.31 -1.87
CA LEU A 103 -9.19 18.35 -2.96
C LEU A 103 -8.60 18.90 -4.26
N VAL A 104 -8.13 18.00 -5.12
CA VAL A 104 -7.73 18.32 -6.49
C VAL A 104 -8.42 17.35 -7.44
N LEU A 105 -9.07 17.85 -8.49
CA LEU A 105 -9.56 17.04 -9.60
C LEU A 105 -8.52 17.04 -10.70
N LEU A 106 -8.17 15.87 -11.24
CA LEU A 106 -7.12 15.72 -12.25
C LEU A 106 -7.61 14.84 -13.40
N GLY A 107 -7.53 15.37 -14.62
CA GLY A 107 -7.74 14.67 -15.88
C GLY A 107 -6.42 14.19 -16.49
N ILE A 108 -6.52 13.18 -17.35
CA ILE A 108 -5.43 12.70 -18.20
C ILE A 108 -5.99 12.65 -19.62
N GLU A 109 -5.90 13.76 -20.34
CA GLU A 109 -6.48 13.89 -21.68
C GLU A 109 -5.55 13.26 -22.73
N ASP A 110 -4.24 13.51 -22.61
CA ASP A 110 -3.23 12.86 -23.43
C ASP A 110 -1.88 12.81 -22.68
N ARG A 111 -0.76 12.65 -23.41
CA ARG A 111 0.58 12.54 -22.83
C ARG A 111 1.16 13.88 -22.35
N ASP A 112 0.60 14.99 -22.81
CA ASP A 112 1.09 16.35 -22.62
C ASP A 112 0.06 17.24 -21.88
N THR A 113 -1.23 16.87 -21.93
CA THR A 113 -2.36 17.63 -21.41
C THR A 113 -2.97 16.97 -20.17
N PHE A 114 -2.89 17.66 -19.03
CA PHE A 114 -3.34 17.16 -17.72
C PHE A 114 -4.23 18.21 -17.01
N PRO A 115 -5.53 18.27 -17.35
CA PRO A 115 -6.43 19.22 -16.72
C PRO A 115 -6.47 19.07 -15.21
N LEU A 116 -6.33 20.17 -14.48
CA LEU A 116 -6.35 20.09 -13.02
C LEU A 116 -6.97 21.31 -12.36
N VAL A 117 -7.80 21.05 -11.34
CA VAL A 117 -8.55 22.08 -10.61
C VAL A 117 -8.36 21.90 -9.11
N PHE A 118 -7.85 22.94 -8.46
CA PHE A 118 -7.64 22.95 -7.01
C PHE A 118 -8.90 23.43 -6.27
N TYR A 119 -9.62 22.52 -5.63
CA TYR A 119 -10.67 22.83 -4.66
C TYR A 119 -10.03 23.09 -3.30
N ARG A 120 -9.42 24.28 -3.17
CA ARG A 120 -8.53 24.65 -2.05
C ARG A 120 -8.83 26.02 -1.43
N GLU A 121 -10.02 26.57 -1.65
CA GLU A 121 -10.41 27.84 -1.02
C GLU A 121 -10.70 27.61 0.48
N ASN A 122 -9.96 28.29 1.37
CA ASN A 122 -10.07 28.16 2.83
C ASN A 122 -9.94 26.71 3.37
N CYS A 123 -9.05 25.91 2.78
CA CYS A 123 -8.78 24.55 3.27
C CYS A 123 -7.77 24.52 4.41
N ALA A 124 -7.82 23.43 5.19
CA ALA A 124 -7.05 23.26 6.42
C ALA A 124 -5.54 23.44 6.22
N ASP A 125 -4.97 22.92 5.14
CA ASP A 125 -3.52 22.93 4.92
C ASP A 125 -2.93 24.35 4.84
N MET A 126 -3.70 25.33 4.34
CA MET A 126 -3.30 26.75 4.31
C MET A 126 -3.42 27.46 5.66
N ALA A 127 -4.00 26.81 6.68
CA ALA A 127 -4.15 27.34 8.03
C ALA A 127 -3.06 26.85 8.99
N VAL A 128 -2.04 26.13 8.51
CA VAL A 128 -0.89 25.73 9.34
C VAL A 128 -0.24 26.95 10.01
N ASP A 129 0.08 26.81 11.28
CA ASP A 129 0.45 27.92 12.16
C ASP A 129 1.74 27.64 12.94
N GLU A 130 2.40 28.70 13.39
CA GLU A 130 3.61 28.64 14.21
C GLU A 130 3.41 27.95 15.56
N ASN A 131 2.16 27.82 16.04
CA ASN A 131 1.84 27.09 17.26
C ASN A 131 1.62 25.57 17.04
N ASP A 132 1.66 25.08 15.81
CA ASP A 132 1.42 23.65 15.52
C ASP A 132 2.62 22.76 15.89
N PHE A 133 3.81 23.36 16.04
CA PHE A 133 5.09 22.72 16.31
C PHE A 133 5.94 23.57 17.25
N ASP A 134 6.99 22.98 17.81
CA ASP A 134 7.99 23.70 18.62
C ASP A 134 9.41 23.56 18.04
N GLU A 135 10.37 24.27 18.64
CA GLU A 135 11.77 24.26 18.21
C GLU A 135 12.41 22.88 18.36
N ALA A 136 12.05 22.13 19.41
CA ALA A 136 12.60 20.80 19.68
C ALA A 136 12.20 19.79 18.61
N TYR A 137 10.96 19.87 18.11
CA TYR A 137 10.48 19.04 17.01
C TYR A 137 11.30 19.26 15.74
N ILE A 138 11.51 20.52 15.32
CA ILE A 138 12.34 20.82 14.14
C ILE A 138 13.78 20.35 14.37
N ALA A 139 14.36 20.63 15.54
CA ALA A 139 15.68 20.19 15.94
C ALA A 139 15.84 18.66 15.98
N SER A 140 14.76 17.89 16.08
CA SER A 140 14.84 16.43 16.10
C SER A 140 15.20 15.79 14.75
N SER A 141 15.24 16.58 13.68
CA SER A 141 15.41 16.13 12.29
C SER A 141 16.78 16.46 11.70
N LYS A 142 17.24 15.66 10.73
CA LYS A 142 18.44 16.02 9.94
C LYS A 142 18.14 17.16 8.97
N ALA A 143 16.94 17.17 8.38
CA ALA A 143 16.53 18.19 7.44
C ALA A 143 15.05 18.62 7.56
N LEU A 144 14.78 19.87 7.20
CA LEU A 144 13.46 20.46 7.01
C LEU A 144 13.26 20.76 5.53
N LEU A 145 12.22 20.18 4.93
CA LEU A 145 11.81 20.45 3.56
C LEU A 145 10.53 21.29 3.54
N ILE A 146 10.53 22.33 2.72
CA ILE A 146 9.37 23.19 2.48
C ILE A 146 9.14 23.27 0.97
N THR A 147 7.89 23.18 0.54
CA THR A 147 7.51 23.42 -0.86
C THR A 147 7.18 24.89 -1.08
N GLY A 148 7.54 25.46 -2.24
CA GLY A 148 7.38 26.90 -2.51
C GLY A 148 5.96 27.43 -2.33
N THR A 149 4.94 26.60 -2.59
CA THR A 149 3.53 26.91 -2.30
C THR A 149 3.30 27.38 -0.86
N HIS A 150 4.07 26.89 0.13
CA HIS A 150 3.97 27.27 1.54
C HIS A 150 4.70 28.58 1.89
N PHE A 151 4.96 29.41 0.88
CA PHE A 151 5.31 30.83 1.00
C PHE A 151 4.33 31.77 0.27
N SER A 152 3.26 31.23 -0.31
CA SER A 152 2.34 31.96 -1.20
C SER A 152 1.42 32.98 -0.51
N THR A 153 1.10 32.78 0.77
CA THR A 153 0.26 33.69 1.56
C THR A 153 0.94 34.08 2.86
N GLU A 154 0.48 35.15 3.49
CA GLU A 154 1.11 35.68 4.71
C GLU A 154 1.18 34.65 5.84
N GLN A 155 0.08 33.92 6.09
CA GLN A 155 0.00 32.89 7.14
C GLN A 155 1.06 31.80 6.94
N VAL A 156 1.07 31.13 5.78
CA VAL A 156 2.00 30.03 5.52
C VAL A 156 3.45 30.53 5.40
N ASN A 157 3.68 31.73 4.86
CA ASN A 157 5.02 32.33 4.82
C ASN A 157 5.55 32.58 6.24
N ARG A 158 4.74 33.12 7.15
CA ARG A 158 5.11 33.31 8.56
C ARG A 158 5.45 31.99 9.24
N THR A 159 4.60 30.98 9.09
CA THR A 159 4.82 29.64 9.65
C THR A 159 6.10 28.99 9.11
N SER A 160 6.32 29.03 7.78
CA SER A 160 7.52 28.50 7.13
C SER A 160 8.79 29.21 7.58
N ARG A 161 8.76 30.54 7.75
CA ARG A 161 9.90 31.33 8.25
C ARG A 161 10.25 30.95 9.68
N ARG A 162 9.26 30.72 10.54
CA ARG A 162 9.49 30.24 11.91
C ARG A 162 10.21 28.88 11.91
N ALA A 163 9.77 27.96 11.07
CA ALA A 163 10.42 26.65 10.96
C ALA A 163 11.87 26.77 10.48
N LEU A 164 12.16 27.65 9.51
CA LEU A 164 13.52 27.94 9.05
C LEU A 164 14.40 28.58 10.14
N GLU A 165 13.83 29.46 10.97
CA GLU A 165 14.54 30.03 12.12
C GLU A 165 14.96 28.97 13.13
N TYR A 166 14.06 28.06 13.50
CA TYR A 166 14.37 26.92 14.37
C TYR A 166 15.39 25.97 13.75
N ALA A 167 15.26 25.68 12.45
CA ALA A 167 16.21 24.84 11.73
C ALA A 167 17.64 25.41 11.80
N ARG A 168 17.79 26.72 11.53
CA ARG A 168 19.09 27.40 11.56
C ARG A 168 19.73 27.40 12.95
N ARG A 169 18.96 27.68 14.01
CA ARG A 169 19.46 27.65 15.41
C ARG A 169 20.00 26.28 15.81
N ASN A 170 19.46 25.24 15.22
CA ASN A 170 19.73 23.85 15.60
C ASN A 170 20.54 23.08 14.56
N GLN A 171 21.16 23.74 13.56
CA GLN A 171 21.96 23.07 12.52
C GLN A 171 21.20 21.96 11.76
N VAL A 172 19.90 22.16 11.55
CA VAL A 172 19.06 21.31 10.69
C VAL A 172 19.22 21.82 9.26
N ARG A 173 19.45 20.92 8.31
CA ARG A 173 19.57 21.30 6.89
C ARG A 173 18.23 21.72 6.33
N THR A 174 18.23 22.68 5.43
CA THR A 174 17.01 23.29 4.89
C THR A 174 16.91 23.03 3.40
N ILE A 175 15.73 22.61 2.96
CA ILE A 175 15.48 22.15 1.60
C ILE A 175 14.27 22.89 1.04
N LEU A 176 14.40 23.43 -0.16
CA LEU A 176 13.30 24.01 -0.92
C LEU A 176 13.07 23.19 -2.18
N ASP A 177 11.91 22.56 -2.30
CA ASP A 177 11.35 22.25 -3.62
C ASP A 177 10.56 23.47 -4.08
N ILE A 178 10.95 24.07 -5.20
CA ILE A 178 10.37 25.35 -5.63
C ILE A 178 8.85 25.24 -5.84
N ASP A 179 8.32 24.07 -6.23
CA ASP A 179 6.87 23.76 -6.40
C ASP A 179 6.06 24.99 -6.85
N TYR A 180 6.43 25.56 -7.99
CA TYR A 180 5.81 26.79 -8.47
C TYR A 180 4.55 26.48 -9.29
N ARG A 181 3.42 27.05 -8.85
CA ARG A 181 2.12 26.95 -9.53
C ARG A 181 1.45 28.33 -9.55
N PRO A 182 1.40 29.01 -10.70
CA PRO A 182 0.82 30.36 -10.85
C PRO A 182 -0.53 30.56 -10.12
N VAL A 183 -1.46 29.59 -10.24
CA VAL A 183 -2.77 29.66 -9.57
C VAL A 183 -2.69 29.71 -8.05
N LEU A 184 -1.74 28.99 -7.45
CA LEU A 184 -1.55 28.95 -6.00
C LEU A 184 -0.90 30.24 -5.47
N TRP A 185 -0.33 31.04 -6.38
CA TRP A 185 0.17 32.40 -6.13
C TRP A 185 -0.81 33.49 -6.56
N GLY A 186 -2.03 33.13 -6.99
CA GLY A 186 -3.06 34.08 -7.41
C GLY A 186 -2.78 34.80 -8.73
N LEU A 187 -1.93 34.22 -9.58
CA LEU A 187 -1.51 34.84 -10.85
C LEU A 187 -2.39 34.44 -12.05
N THR A 188 -3.22 33.41 -11.89
CA THR A 188 -4.18 32.92 -12.89
C THR A 188 -5.56 32.73 -12.25
N GLY A 189 -6.57 32.39 -13.07
CA GLY A 189 -7.91 32.11 -12.58
C GLY A 189 -7.96 30.87 -11.69
N LYS A 190 -8.91 30.81 -10.74
CA LYS A 190 -9.03 29.71 -9.74
C LYS A 190 -9.10 28.30 -10.36
N ALA A 191 -9.64 28.17 -11.57
CA ALA A 191 -9.76 26.90 -12.29
C ALA A 191 -8.52 26.51 -13.12
N ASP A 192 -7.58 27.43 -13.31
CA ASP A 192 -6.40 27.22 -14.15
C ASP A 192 -5.25 26.59 -13.35
N GLY A 193 -5.39 25.30 -13.03
CA GLY A 193 -4.30 24.53 -12.41
C GLY A 193 -3.24 24.04 -13.39
N GLU A 194 -3.53 24.08 -14.69
CA GLU A 194 -2.70 23.52 -15.75
C GLU A 194 -1.47 24.37 -16.04
N THR A 195 -1.65 25.71 -16.04
CA THR A 195 -0.57 26.64 -16.36
C THR A 195 0.60 26.48 -15.40
N ARG A 196 1.77 26.11 -15.95
CA ARG A 196 2.99 25.83 -15.17
C ARG A 196 3.88 27.03 -14.93
N PHE A 197 3.76 28.09 -15.74
CA PHE A 197 4.65 29.24 -15.67
C PHE A 197 3.94 30.55 -16.01
N VAL A 198 4.10 31.55 -15.12
CA VAL A 198 3.77 32.96 -15.36
C VAL A 198 4.90 33.77 -14.74
N ALA A 199 5.56 34.64 -15.51
CA ALA A 199 6.59 35.50 -14.93
C ALA A 199 5.97 36.50 -13.94
N ASN A 200 6.59 36.69 -12.78
CA ASN A 200 6.14 37.68 -11.80
C ASN A 200 7.29 38.17 -10.92
N GLU A 201 7.63 39.46 -11.01
CA GLU A 201 8.73 40.08 -10.25
C GLU A 201 8.52 40.01 -8.74
N GLY A 202 7.27 40.09 -8.27
CA GLY A 202 6.91 40.01 -6.86
C GLY A 202 7.20 38.63 -6.27
N VAL A 203 6.81 37.56 -6.98
CA VAL A 203 7.13 36.17 -6.62
C VAL A 203 8.63 35.94 -6.68
N THR A 204 9.32 36.39 -7.74
CA THR A 204 10.78 36.30 -7.85
C THR A 204 11.46 36.95 -6.65
N ALA A 205 11.13 38.21 -6.35
CA ALA A 205 11.72 38.93 -5.22
C ALA A 205 11.40 38.26 -3.88
N HIS A 206 10.23 37.63 -3.76
CA HIS A 206 9.85 36.86 -2.58
C HIS A 206 10.72 35.60 -2.41
N LEU A 207 10.88 34.80 -3.47
CA LEU A 207 11.74 33.61 -3.47
C LEU A 207 13.19 33.97 -3.19
N GLN A 208 13.72 35.05 -3.79
CA GLN A 208 15.09 35.52 -3.56
C GLN A 208 15.37 35.95 -2.12
N ARG A 209 14.34 36.33 -1.34
CA ARG A 209 14.48 36.57 0.12
C ARG A 209 14.50 35.29 0.95
N ILE A 210 14.08 34.16 0.39
CA ILE A 210 14.03 32.85 1.06
C ILE A 210 15.29 32.04 0.73
N LEU A 211 15.77 32.08 -0.52
CA LEU A 211 16.93 31.33 -0.99
C LEU A 211 18.20 31.40 -0.10
N PRO A 212 18.55 32.54 0.55
CA PRO A 212 19.68 32.61 1.48
C PRO A 212 19.50 31.79 2.77
N LEU A 213 18.31 31.25 3.01
CA LEU A 213 17.94 30.43 4.16
C LEU A 213 17.95 28.94 3.86
N ILE A 214 18.33 28.54 2.63
CA ILE A 214 18.20 27.18 2.12
C ILE A 214 19.59 26.57 1.84
N ASP A 215 19.79 25.29 2.18
CA ASP A 215 21.02 24.53 1.89
C ASP A 215 20.94 23.73 0.57
N LEU A 216 19.73 23.30 0.18
CA LEU A 216 19.46 22.50 -1.03
C LEU A 216 18.21 23.01 -1.75
N VAL A 217 18.32 23.35 -3.03
CA VAL A 217 17.19 23.82 -3.85
C VAL A 217 16.96 22.82 -4.97
N ILE A 218 15.73 22.30 -5.07
CA ILE A 218 15.30 21.36 -6.11
C ILE A 218 14.24 22.08 -6.97
N GLY A 219 14.39 22.02 -8.29
CA GLY A 219 13.48 22.71 -9.20
C GLY A 219 13.63 22.25 -10.65
N THR A 220 12.56 22.39 -11.42
CA THR A 220 12.57 22.31 -12.89
C THR A 220 13.24 23.52 -13.51
N GLU A 221 13.51 23.47 -14.81
CA GLU A 221 14.05 24.62 -15.54
C GLU A 221 13.11 25.85 -15.44
N GLU A 222 11.79 25.66 -15.56
CA GLU A 222 10.74 26.67 -15.33
C GLU A 222 10.80 27.26 -13.91
N GLU A 223 10.95 26.41 -12.92
CA GLU A 223 10.98 26.80 -11.50
C GLU A 223 12.23 27.62 -11.16
N PHE A 224 13.38 27.30 -11.75
CA PHE A 224 14.57 28.13 -11.63
C PHE A 224 14.43 29.47 -12.37
N ARG A 225 13.71 29.52 -13.50
CA ARG A 225 13.43 30.78 -14.21
C ARG A 225 12.64 31.77 -13.35
N ILE A 226 11.60 31.32 -12.65
CA ILE A 226 10.84 32.20 -11.72
C ILE A 226 11.68 32.59 -10.49
N ALA A 227 12.50 31.68 -9.95
CA ALA A 227 13.36 31.98 -8.80
C ALA A 227 14.47 33.00 -9.15
N GLY A 228 15.00 32.94 -10.37
CA GLY A 228 16.03 33.87 -10.86
C GLY A 228 15.49 35.15 -11.51
N GLY A 229 14.21 35.16 -11.92
CA GLY A 229 13.59 36.29 -12.61
C GLY A 229 14.16 36.54 -14.01
N LYS A 230 14.53 35.45 -14.72
CA LYS A 230 15.12 35.51 -16.07
C LYS A 230 14.50 34.44 -16.96
N ASP A 231 14.35 34.73 -18.25
CA ASP A 231 13.78 33.80 -19.22
C ASP A 231 14.76 32.69 -19.62
N ARG A 232 16.05 33.01 -19.68
CA ARG A 232 17.11 32.04 -19.95
C ARG A 232 17.52 31.35 -18.65
N LEU A 233 17.53 30.01 -18.66
CA LEU A 233 17.85 29.19 -17.48
C LEU A 233 19.21 29.54 -16.85
N ILE A 234 20.28 29.66 -17.65
CA ILE A 234 21.61 29.98 -17.12
C ILE A 234 21.66 31.36 -16.45
N ASP A 235 20.96 32.34 -17.02
CA ASP A 235 20.91 33.68 -16.44
C ASP A 235 20.10 33.65 -15.13
N ALA A 236 19.04 32.85 -15.07
CA ALA A 236 18.25 32.62 -13.87
C ALA A 236 19.04 31.91 -12.77
N LEU A 237 19.76 30.84 -13.09
CA LEU A 237 20.64 30.12 -12.18
C LEU A 237 21.76 31.03 -11.67
N THR A 238 22.33 31.87 -12.54
CA THR A 238 23.33 32.88 -12.15
C THR A 238 22.75 33.85 -11.15
N MET A 239 21.54 34.38 -11.38
CA MET A 239 20.84 35.24 -10.41
C MET A 239 20.57 34.53 -9.09
N VAL A 240 20.09 33.29 -9.11
CA VAL A 240 19.88 32.46 -7.90
C VAL A 240 21.20 32.31 -7.14
N ARG A 241 22.30 32.01 -7.82
CA ARG A 241 23.62 31.87 -7.19
C ARG A 241 24.13 33.16 -6.54
N THR A 242 23.69 34.35 -6.99
CA THR A 242 24.08 35.62 -6.32
C THR A 242 23.51 35.77 -4.91
N VAL A 243 22.43 35.07 -4.57
CA VAL A 243 21.74 35.18 -3.28
C VAL A 243 21.87 33.94 -2.39
N THR A 244 22.31 32.80 -2.92
CA THR A 244 22.47 31.57 -2.13
C THR A 244 23.69 30.74 -2.51
N SER A 245 24.28 30.07 -1.51
CA SER A 245 25.30 29.05 -1.68
C SER A 245 24.74 27.62 -1.71
N ALA A 246 23.42 27.46 -1.77
CA ALA A 246 22.77 26.15 -1.79
C ALA A 246 23.25 25.27 -2.95
N THR A 247 23.24 23.95 -2.75
CA THR A 247 23.33 23.00 -3.88
C THR A 247 22.05 23.14 -4.72
N LEU A 248 22.19 23.34 -6.02
CA LEU A 248 21.06 23.46 -6.95
C LEU A 248 20.90 22.14 -7.70
N VAL A 249 19.73 21.52 -7.60
CA VAL A 249 19.36 20.29 -8.33
C VAL A 249 18.32 20.66 -9.37
N VAL A 250 18.76 20.71 -10.63
CA VAL A 250 17.95 21.11 -11.78
C VAL A 250 17.37 19.87 -12.44
N LYS A 251 16.05 19.69 -12.36
CA LYS A 251 15.28 18.64 -13.03
C LYS A 251 15.17 18.99 -14.51
N ARG A 252 15.66 18.12 -15.40
CA ARG A 252 15.74 18.34 -16.86
C ARG A 252 14.86 17.35 -17.65
N GLY A 253 13.76 16.91 -17.04
CA GLY A 253 12.81 15.99 -17.65
C GLY A 253 13.48 14.69 -18.13
N PRO A 254 13.28 14.26 -19.39
CA PRO A 254 13.89 13.05 -19.94
C PRO A 254 15.43 13.02 -19.93
N LEU A 255 16.10 14.18 -19.84
CA LEU A 255 17.56 14.26 -19.76
C LEU A 255 18.10 13.89 -18.36
N GLY A 256 17.22 13.70 -17.37
CA GLY A 256 17.57 13.43 -15.99
C GLY A 256 17.73 14.73 -15.19
N CYS A 257 18.89 14.92 -14.54
CA CYS A 257 19.15 16.12 -13.76
C CYS A 257 20.61 16.59 -13.80
N SER A 258 20.80 17.87 -13.49
CA SER A 258 22.11 18.49 -13.27
C SER A 258 22.23 19.01 -11.84
N ILE A 259 23.39 18.83 -11.22
CA ILE A 259 23.65 19.25 -9.84
C ILE A 259 24.76 20.30 -9.83
N ILE A 260 24.51 21.45 -9.20
CA ILE A 260 25.43 22.58 -9.15
C ILE A 260 25.70 22.95 -7.69
N GLU A 261 26.85 22.54 -7.16
CA GLU A 261 27.29 22.89 -5.80
C GLU A 261 27.99 24.25 -5.74
N GLY A 262 28.63 24.68 -6.83
CA GLY A 262 29.47 25.88 -6.88
C GLY A 262 29.04 26.89 -7.94
N ALA A 263 30.03 27.41 -8.68
CA ALA A 263 29.82 28.35 -9.77
C ALA A 263 28.86 27.77 -10.82
N VAL A 264 27.98 28.61 -11.34
CA VAL A 264 27.07 28.25 -12.42
C VAL A 264 27.87 28.17 -13.72
N PRO A 265 27.77 27.07 -14.49
CA PRO A 265 28.49 26.93 -15.74
C PRO A 265 27.96 27.88 -16.83
N ALA A 266 28.72 28.02 -17.92
CA ALA A 266 28.33 28.84 -19.07
C ALA A 266 27.13 28.23 -19.83
N SER A 267 27.05 26.90 -19.89
CA SER A 267 25.89 26.14 -20.37
C SER A 267 25.45 25.13 -19.32
N ILE A 268 24.16 24.80 -19.27
CA ILE A 268 23.64 23.78 -18.36
C ILE A 268 24.16 22.39 -18.73
N ASP A 269 24.50 22.19 -20.00
CA ASP A 269 25.09 20.94 -20.51
C ASP A 269 26.55 20.75 -20.10
N ASP A 270 27.21 21.79 -19.58
CA ASP A 270 28.55 21.68 -19.02
C ASP A 270 28.53 21.19 -17.56
N ALA A 271 27.35 21.20 -16.90
CA ALA A 271 27.19 20.53 -15.61
C ALA A 271 27.07 19.02 -15.82
N PRO A 272 27.61 18.17 -14.93
CA PRO A 272 27.42 16.73 -15.00
C PRO A 272 25.93 16.37 -15.16
N ILE A 273 25.59 15.77 -16.30
CA ILE A 273 24.25 15.23 -16.55
C ILE A 273 24.21 13.84 -15.95
N HIS A 274 23.38 13.67 -14.94
CA HIS A 274 23.02 12.35 -14.45
C HIS A 274 21.77 11.92 -15.21
N GLY A 275 21.97 11.03 -16.18
CA GLY A 275 20.89 10.48 -17.00
C GLY A 275 19.94 9.58 -16.20
N GLY A 276 18.71 9.44 -16.70
CA GLY A 276 17.71 8.51 -16.17
C GLY A 276 17.48 7.31 -17.08
N VAL A 277 16.57 6.42 -16.67
CA VAL A 277 16.03 5.38 -17.53
C VAL A 277 14.90 5.99 -18.36
N GLU A 278 15.00 5.91 -19.68
CA GLU A 278 13.95 6.35 -20.59
C GLU A 278 12.73 5.45 -20.45
N VAL A 279 11.54 6.05 -20.28
CA VAL A 279 10.26 5.33 -20.11
C VAL A 279 9.17 5.98 -20.95
N GLU A 280 8.17 5.20 -21.37
CA GLU A 280 6.95 5.77 -21.94
C GLU A 280 6.10 6.40 -20.84
N VAL A 281 5.72 7.65 -21.06
CA VAL A 281 4.92 8.44 -20.12
C VAL A 281 3.45 8.07 -20.25
N LEU A 282 2.83 7.77 -19.10
CA LEU A 282 1.39 7.72 -18.90
C LEU A 282 0.89 9.00 -18.23
N ASN A 283 1.58 9.47 -17.19
CA ASN A 283 1.15 10.62 -16.39
C ASN A 283 2.34 11.39 -15.83
N VAL A 284 2.53 12.66 -16.17
CA VAL A 284 3.69 13.45 -15.67
C VAL A 284 3.51 13.96 -14.24
N LEU A 285 2.30 13.89 -13.69
CA LEU A 285 2.00 14.44 -12.36
C LEU A 285 2.70 13.61 -11.28
N GLY A 286 3.37 14.31 -10.36
CA GLY A 286 4.07 13.67 -9.25
C GLY A 286 5.51 13.23 -9.53
N ALA A 287 5.99 13.34 -10.78
CA ALA A 287 7.36 13.00 -11.15
C ALA A 287 8.40 13.77 -10.34
N GLY A 288 8.15 15.06 -10.11
CA GLY A 288 9.03 15.94 -9.34
C GLY A 288 9.11 15.54 -7.86
N ASP A 289 7.98 15.19 -7.25
CA ASP A 289 7.94 14.76 -5.85
C ASP A 289 8.63 13.40 -5.66
N ALA A 290 8.41 12.48 -6.61
CA ALA A 290 9.08 11.18 -6.63
C ALA A 290 10.60 11.34 -6.82
N PHE A 291 11.01 12.23 -7.74
CA PHE A 291 12.40 12.59 -7.94
C PHE A 291 13.02 13.14 -6.65
N ALA A 292 12.36 14.08 -5.99
CA ALA A 292 12.84 14.66 -4.74
C ALA A 292 12.99 13.58 -3.66
N SER A 293 12.00 12.71 -3.48
CA SER A 293 12.10 11.62 -2.50
C SER A 293 13.24 10.64 -2.80
N GLY A 294 13.44 10.28 -4.07
CA GLY A 294 14.56 9.47 -4.53
C GLY A 294 15.92 10.13 -4.26
N PHE A 295 16.07 11.42 -4.60
CA PHE A 295 17.29 12.18 -4.30
C PHE A 295 17.59 12.20 -2.80
N LEU A 296 16.57 12.51 -1.99
CA LEU A 296 16.68 12.63 -0.54
C LEU A 296 16.98 11.28 0.14
N SER A 297 16.54 10.16 -0.44
CA SER A 297 16.87 8.82 0.06
C SER A 297 18.38 8.54 0.11
N GLY A 298 19.13 9.07 -0.85
CA GLY A 298 20.60 9.01 -0.85
C GLY A 298 21.21 10.14 -0.04
N TRP A 299 20.72 11.36 -0.25
CA TRP A 299 21.32 12.57 0.33
C TRP A 299 21.27 12.57 1.87
N LEU A 300 20.16 12.13 2.48
CA LEU A 300 19.99 12.02 3.94
C LEU A 300 20.79 10.86 4.58
N ARG A 301 21.41 10.03 3.74
CA ARG A 301 22.33 8.93 4.11
C ARG A 301 23.78 9.22 3.71
N ASP A 302 24.09 10.48 3.38
CA ASP A 302 25.42 10.93 2.94
C ASP A 302 25.97 10.19 1.71
N ALA A 303 25.10 9.64 0.87
CA ALA A 303 25.50 8.98 -0.37
C ALA A 303 26.13 9.98 -1.36
N PRO A 304 26.99 9.53 -2.30
CA PRO A 304 27.47 10.36 -3.40
C PRO A 304 26.32 10.96 -4.22
N LEU A 305 26.50 12.18 -4.71
CA LEU A 305 25.47 12.89 -5.48
C LEU A 305 25.04 12.13 -6.74
N GLU A 306 25.95 11.38 -7.37
CA GLU A 306 25.62 10.51 -8.50
C GLU A 306 24.61 9.41 -8.13
N ALA A 307 24.78 8.79 -6.96
CA ALA A 307 23.83 7.79 -6.46
C ALA A 307 22.48 8.44 -6.10
N CYS A 308 22.50 9.64 -5.54
CA CYS A 308 21.29 10.42 -5.26
C CYS A 308 20.53 10.73 -6.56
N ALA A 309 21.24 11.17 -7.60
CA ALA A 309 20.67 11.48 -8.90
C ALA A 309 20.11 10.23 -9.61
N SER A 310 20.82 9.11 -9.55
CA SER A 310 20.36 7.83 -10.11
C SER A 310 19.03 7.38 -9.49
N ALA A 311 18.94 7.41 -8.15
CA ALA A 311 17.71 7.09 -7.44
C ALA A 311 16.58 8.09 -7.76
N ALA A 312 16.90 9.39 -7.82
CA ALA A 312 15.95 10.45 -8.15
C ALA A 312 15.32 10.25 -9.54
N ASN A 313 16.16 10.07 -10.56
CA ASN A 313 15.72 9.86 -11.93
C ASN A 313 14.87 8.60 -12.07
N ALA A 314 15.28 7.50 -11.43
CA ALA A 314 14.55 6.24 -11.47
C ALA A 314 13.17 6.34 -10.77
N CYS A 315 13.09 7.03 -9.62
CA CYS A 315 11.81 7.26 -8.95
C CYS A 315 10.86 8.12 -9.82
N GLY A 316 11.38 9.19 -10.43
CA GLY A 316 10.62 9.99 -11.38
C GLY A 316 10.12 9.17 -12.57
N ALA A 317 10.99 8.37 -13.18
CA ALA A 317 10.65 7.50 -14.32
C ALA A 317 9.57 6.47 -13.97
N LEU A 318 9.66 5.80 -12.82
CA LEU A 318 8.66 4.82 -12.40
C LEU A 318 7.29 5.47 -12.17
N VAL A 319 7.23 6.64 -11.54
CA VAL A 319 5.95 7.32 -11.30
C VAL A 319 5.29 7.75 -12.60
N VAL A 320 6.05 8.28 -13.57
CA VAL A 320 5.43 8.73 -14.83
C VAL A 320 4.88 7.61 -15.71
N SER A 321 5.31 6.37 -15.46
CA SER A 321 4.80 5.19 -16.16
C SER A 321 3.48 4.64 -15.59
N ARG A 322 2.99 5.21 -14.48
CA ARG A 322 1.84 4.71 -13.71
C ARG A 322 0.76 5.78 -13.56
N HIS A 323 -0.43 5.34 -13.14
CA HIS A 323 -1.61 6.20 -13.07
C HIS A 323 -1.57 7.25 -11.93
N GLY A 324 -1.22 6.85 -10.71
CA GLY A 324 -1.22 7.74 -9.54
C GLY A 324 0.15 8.36 -9.23
N CYS A 325 0.18 9.40 -8.38
CA CYS A 325 1.41 10.02 -7.89
C CYS A 325 2.01 9.25 -6.69
N ALA A 326 1.60 9.57 -5.45
CA ALA A 326 2.11 8.94 -4.23
C ALA A 326 2.08 7.40 -4.27
N PRO A 327 0.94 6.73 -4.57
CA PRO A 327 0.90 5.28 -4.54
C PRO A 327 1.81 4.62 -5.57
N ALA A 328 2.23 5.31 -6.64
CA ALA A 328 3.13 4.77 -7.67
C ALA A 328 4.61 4.84 -7.30
N MET A 329 4.97 5.58 -6.25
CA MET A 329 6.37 5.71 -5.80
C MET A 329 6.94 4.34 -5.39
N PRO A 330 8.20 4.04 -5.75
CA PRO A 330 8.77 2.71 -5.56
C PRO A 330 9.22 2.47 -4.12
N THR A 331 9.26 1.20 -3.74
CA THR A 331 10.04 0.73 -2.59
C THR A 331 11.52 0.53 -2.95
N PRO A 332 12.42 0.30 -1.97
CA PRO A 332 13.80 -0.06 -2.25
C PRO A 332 13.93 -1.31 -3.14
N ALA A 333 13.11 -2.33 -2.92
CA ALA A 333 13.13 -3.56 -3.71
C ALA A 333 12.73 -3.31 -5.18
N GLU A 334 11.73 -2.47 -5.42
CA GLU A 334 11.36 -2.04 -6.78
C GLU A 334 12.48 -1.23 -7.45
N LEU A 335 13.05 -0.26 -6.72
CA LEU A 335 14.07 0.63 -7.24
C LEU A 335 15.34 -0.13 -7.63
N ASP A 336 15.80 -1.03 -6.76
CA ASP A 336 16.97 -1.88 -6.99
C ASP A 336 16.76 -2.79 -8.22
N TYR A 337 15.58 -3.43 -8.30
CA TYR A 337 15.23 -4.25 -9.46
C TYR A 337 15.19 -3.42 -10.75
N PHE A 338 14.53 -2.26 -10.74
CA PHE A 338 14.39 -1.41 -11.92
C PHE A 338 15.75 -0.95 -12.45
N LEU A 339 16.63 -0.48 -11.58
CA LEU A 339 17.98 -0.03 -11.96
C LEU A 339 18.81 -1.19 -12.53
N ALA A 340 18.77 -2.37 -11.90
CA ALA A 340 19.47 -3.55 -12.39
C ALA A 340 18.92 -4.03 -13.75
N ALA A 341 17.59 -4.09 -13.88
CA ALA A 341 16.89 -4.47 -15.09
C ALA A 341 17.16 -3.49 -16.24
N ALA A 342 17.17 -2.18 -15.97
CA ALA A 342 17.41 -1.16 -16.98
C ALA A 342 18.84 -1.17 -17.47
N LYS A 343 19.80 -1.53 -16.61
CA LYS A 343 21.19 -1.75 -17.02
C LYS A 343 21.35 -2.96 -17.92
N GLN A 344 20.59 -4.03 -17.67
CA GLN A 344 20.66 -5.26 -18.45
C GLN A 344 19.91 -5.17 -19.79
N ASP A 345 18.71 -4.58 -19.79
CA ASP A 345 17.85 -4.42 -20.95
C ASP A 345 17.07 -3.09 -20.88
N PRO A 346 17.69 -1.99 -21.35
CA PRO A 346 17.05 -0.67 -21.37
C PRO A 346 15.77 -0.64 -22.22
N ALA A 347 15.70 -1.43 -23.30
CA ALA A 347 14.56 -1.43 -24.20
C ALA A 347 13.32 -2.03 -23.53
N ARG A 348 13.49 -3.13 -22.76
CA ARG A 348 12.42 -3.70 -21.93
C ARG A 348 11.95 -2.69 -20.87
N MET A 349 12.88 -1.99 -20.23
CA MET A 349 12.56 -1.01 -19.17
C MET A 349 12.00 0.32 -19.66
N ARG A 350 11.79 0.51 -20.97
CA ARG A 350 10.95 1.60 -21.48
C ARG A 350 9.47 1.46 -21.11
N ARG A 351 9.01 0.23 -20.83
CA ARG A 351 7.64 -0.09 -20.39
C ARG A 351 7.64 -0.82 -19.05
N PRO A 352 8.07 -0.15 -17.96
CA PRO A 352 8.09 -0.78 -16.64
C PRO A 352 6.68 -1.13 -16.15
N ASP A 353 5.64 -0.50 -16.69
CA ASP A 353 4.23 -0.82 -16.48
C ASP A 353 3.84 -2.23 -17.00
N ARG A 354 4.61 -2.78 -17.96
CA ARG A 354 4.40 -4.12 -18.52
C ARG A 354 5.27 -5.19 -17.89
N ASP A 355 6.14 -4.81 -16.95
CA ASP A 355 7.04 -5.74 -16.30
C ASP A 355 6.35 -6.43 -15.11
N ALA A 356 6.16 -7.75 -15.22
CA ALA A 356 5.45 -8.53 -14.22
C ALA A 356 6.18 -8.55 -12.86
N THR A 357 7.52 -8.50 -12.85
CA THR A 357 8.29 -8.48 -11.60
C THR A 357 8.15 -7.14 -10.90
N LEU A 358 8.25 -6.01 -11.61
CA LEU A 358 7.98 -4.68 -11.04
C LEU A 358 6.55 -4.56 -10.55
N ALA A 359 5.56 -4.99 -11.33
CA ALA A 359 4.17 -4.98 -10.91
C ALA A 359 3.95 -5.78 -9.62
N ARG A 360 4.61 -6.95 -9.50
CA ARG A 360 4.55 -7.75 -8.28
C ARG A 360 5.23 -7.04 -7.11
N LEU A 361 6.47 -6.60 -7.26
CA LEU A 361 7.21 -5.90 -6.20
C LEU A 361 6.44 -4.67 -5.72
N HIS A 362 5.86 -3.89 -6.63
CA HIS A 362 5.03 -2.73 -6.31
C HIS A 362 3.89 -3.03 -5.35
N ARG A 363 3.24 -4.16 -5.57
CA ARG A 363 2.11 -4.59 -4.77
C ARG A 363 2.50 -5.10 -3.38
N VAL A 364 3.64 -5.80 -3.28
CA VAL A 364 3.91 -6.67 -2.12
C VAL A 364 5.08 -6.26 -1.24
N SER A 365 5.98 -5.42 -1.76
CA SER A 365 7.13 -4.91 -1.02
C SER A 365 6.83 -3.72 -0.10
N PRO A 366 5.76 -2.91 -0.30
CA PRO A 366 5.38 -1.93 0.71
C PRO A 366 5.03 -2.57 2.05
N ALA A 367 5.08 -1.77 3.12
CA ALA A 367 4.61 -2.21 4.43
C ALA A 367 3.13 -2.62 4.34
N ARG A 368 2.84 -3.82 4.83
CA ARG A 368 1.50 -4.41 4.82
C ARG A 368 1.06 -4.68 6.24
N LYS A 369 -0.24 -4.64 6.52
CA LYS A 369 -0.80 -5.12 7.79
C LYS A 369 -0.27 -6.53 8.06
N ALA A 370 0.35 -6.73 9.22
CA ALA A 370 0.82 -8.03 9.67
C ALA A 370 -0.37 -8.87 10.13
N TRP A 371 -0.35 -10.15 9.79
CA TRP A 371 -1.34 -11.15 10.19
C TRP A 371 -0.59 -12.33 10.77
N ASP A 372 -0.27 -12.23 12.06
CA ASP A 372 0.49 -13.28 12.77
C ASP A 372 -0.38 -14.50 13.09
N GLU A 373 -1.67 -14.29 13.25
CA GLU A 373 -2.68 -15.31 13.53
C GLU A 373 -3.99 -14.96 12.80
N VAL A 374 -4.64 -15.96 12.18
CA VAL A 374 -5.98 -15.81 11.56
C VAL A 374 -6.91 -16.89 12.11
N LEU A 375 -7.83 -16.48 12.99
CA LEU A 375 -8.82 -17.32 13.64
C LEU A 375 -10.16 -17.14 12.94
N GLY A 376 -10.43 -18.02 11.97
CA GLY A 376 -11.47 -17.82 10.97
C GLY A 376 -12.75 -18.62 11.20
N PHE A 377 -13.89 -17.93 11.20
CA PHE A 377 -15.21 -18.57 11.06
C PHE A 377 -15.75 -18.42 9.62
N ALA A 378 -15.87 -19.54 8.92
CA ALA A 378 -16.28 -19.58 7.52
C ALA A 378 -17.78 -19.93 7.36
N PHE A 379 -18.59 -18.96 6.96
CA PHE A 379 -20.01 -19.15 6.66
C PHE A 379 -20.39 -18.61 5.27
N ASP A 380 -19.43 -18.62 4.35
CA ASP A 380 -19.52 -18.32 2.90
C ASP A 380 -20.29 -19.39 2.09
N HIS A 381 -20.86 -20.36 2.79
CA HIS A 381 -21.56 -21.47 2.19
C HIS A 381 -22.90 -20.97 1.62
N ARG A 382 -23.31 -21.50 0.46
CA ARG A 382 -24.57 -21.12 -0.20
C ARG A 382 -25.53 -22.30 -0.24
N ASN A 383 -25.14 -23.38 -0.93
CA ASN A 383 -25.97 -24.58 -1.07
C ASN A 383 -26.31 -25.21 0.29
N GLN A 384 -25.36 -25.28 1.22
CA GLN A 384 -25.59 -25.91 2.52
C GLN A 384 -26.62 -25.15 3.37
N PHE A 385 -26.61 -23.81 3.35
CA PHE A 385 -27.63 -23.05 4.08
C PHE A 385 -29.00 -23.14 3.40
N PHE A 386 -29.04 -23.18 2.07
CA PHE A 386 -30.28 -23.44 1.33
C PHE A 386 -30.86 -24.82 1.69
N GLU A 387 -30.03 -25.86 1.70
CA GLU A 387 -30.42 -27.22 2.10
C GLU A 387 -30.94 -27.27 3.54
N LEU A 388 -30.26 -26.60 4.49
CA LEU A 388 -30.71 -26.50 5.88
C LEU A 388 -32.07 -25.80 6.00
N ALA A 389 -32.28 -24.71 5.25
CA ALA A 389 -33.57 -24.01 5.23
C ALA A 389 -34.69 -24.91 4.68
N GLN A 390 -34.43 -25.64 3.59
CA GLN A 390 -35.37 -26.61 3.03
C GLN A 390 -35.70 -27.75 4.01
N GLN A 391 -34.68 -28.33 4.65
CA GLN A 391 -34.85 -29.41 5.64
C GLN A 391 -35.67 -28.97 6.85
N ALA A 392 -35.45 -27.73 7.33
CA ALA A 392 -36.17 -27.15 8.45
C ALA A 392 -37.56 -26.60 8.07
N GLY A 393 -37.95 -26.62 6.79
CA GLY A 393 -39.19 -26.00 6.32
C GLY A 393 -39.22 -24.47 6.48
N ALA A 394 -38.05 -23.84 6.54
CA ALA A 394 -37.88 -22.40 6.75
C ALA A 394 -37.78 -21.63 5.42
N SER A 395 -38.19 -20.36 5.42
CA SER A 395 -37.99 -19.48 4.28
C SER A 395 -36.50 -19.20 4.05
N GLU A 396 -36.05 -19.27 2.79
CA GLU A 396 -34.69 -18.93 2.35
C GLU A 396 -34.27 -17.51 2.78
N ALA A 397 -35.22 -16.58 2.88
CA ALA A 397 -34.95 -15.21 3.32
C ALA A 397 -34.39 -15.13 4.75
N ARG A 398 -34.62 -16.14 5.59
CA ARG A 398 -34.08 -16.21 6.96
C ARG A 398 -32.57 -16.45 7.00
N ILE A 399 -31.95 -16.94 5.91
CA ILE A 399 -30.51 -17.20 5.86
C ILE A 399 -29.71 -15.90 6.04
N SER A 400 -30.22 -14.78 5.54
CA SER A 400 -29.53 -13.48 5.69
C SER A 400 -29.46 -13.05 7.16
N THR A 401 -30.59 -13.11 7.87
CA THR A 401 -30.65 -12.86 9.31
C THR A 401 -29.73 -13.80 10.10
N LEU A 402 -29.76 -15.10 9.77
CA LEU A 402 -28.89 -16.10 10.39
C LEU A 402 -27.40 -15.73 10.27
N LYS A 403 -26.95 -15.28 9.10
CA LYS A 403 -25.56 -14.85 8.89
C LYS A 403 -25.22 -13.56 9.63
N GLY A 404 -26.19 -12.66 9.82
CA GLY A 404 -26.04 -11.51 10.71
C GLY A 404 -25.73 -11.92 12.16
N LEU A 405 -26.43 -12.94 12.68
CA LEU A 405 -26.19 -13.47 14.02
C LEU A 405 -24.80 -14.11 14.17
N PHE A 406 -24.23 -14.67 13.10
CA PHE A 406 -22.84 -15.14 13.13
C PHE A 406 -21.83 -14.01 13.26
N VAL A 407 -22.05 -12.86 12.61
CA VAL A 407 -21.21 -11.68 12.78
C VAL A 407 -21.26 -11.20 14.23
N GLU A 408 -22.43 -11.21 14.85
CA GLU A 408 -22.58 -10.89 16.27
C GLU A 408 -21.83 -11.90 17.16
N ALA A 409 -21.97 -13.20 16.90
CA ALA A 409 -21.23 -14.24 17.62
C ALA A 409 -19.71 -14.03 17.53
N VAL A 410 -19.18 -13.73 16.35
CA VAL A 410 -17.75 -13.43 16.15
C VAL A 410 -17.33 -12.18 16.91
N ALA A 411 -18.12 -11.10 16.86
CA ALA A 411 -17.81 -9.86 17.58
C ALA A 411 -17.80 -10.05 19.10
N GLN A 412 -18.73 -10.86 19.63
CA GLN A 412 -18.75 -11.19 21.06
C GLN A 412 -17.52 -12.05 21.46
N THR A 413 -17.15 -13.04 20.65
CA THR A 413 -15.94 -13.86 20.87
C THR A 413 -14.66 -13.05 20.77
N GLU A 414 -14.55 -12.13 19.79
CA GLU A 414 -13.41 -11.22 19.65
C GLU A 414 -13.17 -10.43 20.94
N LYS A 415 -14.25 -9.84 21.47
CA LYS A 415 -14.20 -9.03 22.69
C LYS A 415 -13.88 -9.87 23.92
N GLU A 416 -14.54 -11.02 24.08
CA GLU A 416 -14.36 -11.91 25.24
C GLU A 416 -12.92 -12.44 25.33
N LEU A 417 -12.34 -12.81 24.18
CA LEU A 417 -11.01 -13.41 24.10
C LEU A 417 -9.89 -12.42 23.73
N GLN A 418 -10.20 -11.13 23.60
CA GLN A 418 -9.27 -10.03 23.25
C GLN A 418 -8.46 -10.35 21.98
N LEU A 419 -9.17 -10.59 20.88
CA LEU A 419 -8.61 -11.08 19.62
C LEU A 419 -8.41 -10.01 18.54
N ASP A 420 -8.26 -8.75 18.95
CA ASP A 420 -8.09 -7.62 18.04
C ASP A 420 -6.99 -7.89 17.00
N GLY A 421 -7.36 -7.78 15.72
CA GLY A 421 -6.45 -8.00 14.60
C GLY A 421 -6.11 -9.47 14.30
N ARG A 422 -6.80 -10.44 14.92
CA ARG A 422 -6.59 -11.89 14.69
C ARG A 422 -7.81 -12.62 14.13
N ILE A 423 -8.98 -11.99 14.17
CA ILE A 423 -10.24 -12.59 13.68
C ILE A 423 -10.29 -12.62 12.15
N GLY A 424 -10.77 -13.74 11.63
CA GLY A 424 -11.15 -13.89 10.23
C GLY A 424 -12.61 -14.33 10.06
N VAL A 425 -13.21 -13.94 8.94
CA VAL A 425 -14.53 -14.42 8.52
C VAL A 425 -14.52 -14.73 7.02
N LEU A 426 -15.20 -15.79 6.60
CA LEU A 426 -15.53 -16.01 5.19
C LEU A 426 -17.04 -15.83 5.01
N ILE A 427 -17.46 -14.91 4.15
CA ILE A 427 -18.87 -14.53 3.97
C ILE A 427 -19.16 -14.39 2.46
N ASP A 428 -20.24 -14.99 1.97
CA ASP A 428 -20.74 -14.79 0.61
C ASP A 428 -21.62 -13.55 0.50
N ASP A 429 -21.84 -13.11 -0.73
CA ASP A 429 -22.67 -11.96 -1.04
C ASP A 429 -24.10 -12.29 -1.45
N ARG A 430 -24.41 -13.56 -1.72
CA ARG A 430 -25.78 -13.98 -2.06
C ARG A 430 -26.72 -13.87 -0.86
N TYR A 431 -26.32 -14.43 0.27
CA TYR A 431 -27.10 -14.38 1.51
C TYR A 431 -26.44 -13.51 2.58
N GLY A 432 -25.13 -13.30 2.49
CA GLY A 432 -24.34 -12.64 3.52
C GLY A 432 -24.01 -11.17 3.25
N GLN A 433 -24.66 -10.48 2.31
CA GLN A 433 -24.34 -9.07 2.01
C GLN A 433 -24.46 -8.15 3.24
N ASP A 434 -25.51 -8.29 4.04
CA ASP A 434 -25.66 -7.52 5.29
C ASP A 434 -24.61 -7.91 6.34
N ALA A 435 -24.23 -9.19 6.38
CA ALA A 435 -23.14 -9.66 7.23
C ALA A 435 -21.77 -9.10 6.79
N LEU A 436 -21.50 -9.02 5.48
CA LEU A 436 -20.33 -8.35 4.92
C LEU A 436 -20.31 -6.86 5.30
N ASN A 437 -21.44 -6.17 5.17
CA ASN A 437 -21.58 -4.76 5.54
C ASN A 437 -21.28 -4.55 7.04
N ALA A 438 -21.80 -5.44 7.89
CA ALA A 438 -21.58 -5.40 9.33
C ALA A 438 -20.14 -5.75 9.75
N ALA A 439 -19.43 -6.58 8.98
CA ALA A 439 -18.04 -6.97 9.24
C ALA A 439 -17.00 -5.94 8.74
N THR A 440 -17.32 -5.26 7.64
CA THR A 440 -16.45 -4.24 6.99
C THR A 440 -16.13 -3.10 7.97
N GLY A 441 -14.86 -2.69 8.02
CA GLY A 441 -14.37 -1.62 8.89
C GLY A 441 -14.01 -2.04 10.32
N ARG A 442 -14.24 -3.30 10.72
CA ARG A 442 -13.88 -3.82 12.06
C ARG A 442 -12.40 -4.18 12.21
N GLY A 443 -11.64 -4.18 11.12
CA GLY A 443 -10.25 -4.66 11.11
C GLY A 443 -10.11 -6.18 11.07
N TRP A 444 -11.18 -6.93 10.81
CA TRP A 444 -11.16 -8.37 10.57
C TRP A 444 -10.55 -8.74 9.23
N TRP A 445 -10.06 -9.97 9.11
CA TRP A 445 -9.67 -10.55 7.82
C TRP A 445 -10.91 -11.14 7.14
N ILE A 446 -11.39 -10.51 6.07
CA ILE A 446 -12.68 -10.86 5.44
C ILE A 446 -12.42 -11.51 4.09
N GLY A 447 -12.73 -12.79 3.95
CA GLY A 447 -12.73 -13.47 2.65
C GLY A 447 -14.13 -13.53 2.04
N ARG A 448 -14.26 -13.20 0.76
CA ARG A 448 -15.51 -13.25 0.02
C ARG A 448 -15.35 -14.17 -1.20
N PRO A 449 -16.17 -15.24 -1.35
CA PRO A 449 -16.03 -16.22 -2.40
C PRO A 449 -16.34 -15.61 -3.78
N VAL A 450 -15.58 -16.00 -4.80
CA VAL A 450 -15.84 -15.64 -6.19
C VAL A 450 -16.38 -16.82 -7.01
N GLU A 451 -16.09 -18.05 -6.59
CA GLU A 451 -16.47 -19.24 -7.32
C GLU A 451 -17.97 -19.54 -7.23
N LEU A 452 -18.51 -20.25 -8.22
CA LEU A 452 -19.77 -20.95 -8.11
C LEU A 452 -19.55 -22.25 -7.32
N PRO A 453 -20.34 -22.55 -6.26
CA PRO A 453 -20.09 -23.70 -5.38
C PRO A 453 -20.04 -25.03 -6.14
N GLY A 454 -18.97 -25.80 -5.94
CA GLY A 454 -18.80 -27.13 -6.52
C GLY A 454 -18.53 -27.16 -8.02
N SER A 455 -18.30 -26.01 -8.66
CA SER A 455 -18.01 -25.96 -10.09
C SER A 455 -16.68 -26.65 -10.44
N MET A 456 -16.73 -27.51 -11.46
CA MET A 456 -15.56 -28.15 -12.07
C MET A 456 -15.87 -28.44 -13.56
N PRO A 457 -15.29 -27.71 -14.53
CA PRO A 457 -14.30 -26.63 -14.36
C PRO A 457 -14.81 -25.42 -13.55
N LEU A 458 -13.88 -24.62 -13.02
CA LEU A 458 -14.16 -23.42 -12.22
C LEU A 458 -15.04 -22.45 -13.00
N VAL A 459 -16.11 -21.99 -12.36
CA VAL A 459 -16.98 -20.92 -12.83
C VAL A 459 -17.09 -19.90 -11.72
N PHE A 460 -17.20 -18.60 -12.05
CA PHE A 460 -17.46 -17.55 -11.08
C PHE A 460 -18.95 -17.26 -10.96
N ASP A 461 -19.42 -16.91 -9.76
CA ASP A 461 -20.85 -16.78 -9.46
C ASP A 461 -21.52 -15.66 -10.26
N HIS A 462 -20.82 -14.55 -10.46
CA HIS A 462 -21.29 -13.38 -11.24
C HIS A 462 -20.85 -13.42 -12.71
N GLY A 463 -20.50 -14.61 -13.22
CA GLY A 463 -20.06 -14.82 -14.60
C GLY A 463 -18.57 -14.55 -14.84
N ARG A 464 -18.13 -14.69 -16.10
CA ARG A 464 -16.70 -14.69 -16.45
C ARG A 464 -15.99 -13.34 -16.28
N SER A 465 -16.74 -12.24 -16.17
CA SER A 465 -16.18 -10.89 -16.00
C SER A 465 -15.89 -10.58 -14.53
N ILE A 466 -14.97 -11.34 -13.90
CA ILE A 466 -14.72 -11.19 -12.47
C ILE A 466 -14.15 -9.80 -12.09
N GLY A 467 -13.45 -9.14 -13.02
CA GLY A 467 -12.94 -7.78 -12.82
C GLY A 467 -14.03 -6.75 -12.53
N THR A 468 -15.20 -6.84 -13.20
CA THR A 468 -16.31 -5.90 -12.96
C THR A 468 -16.93 -6.08 -11.59
N THR A 469 -16.96 -7.31 -11.08
CA THR A 469 -17.45 -7.61 -9.72
C THR A 469 -16.50 -7.05 -8.66
N LEU A 470 -15.19 -7.24 -8.81
CA LEU A 470 -14.21 -6.81 -7.81
C LEU A 470 -14.13 -5.29 -7.68
N VAL A 471 -14.46 -4.51 -8.71
CA VAL A 471 -14.45 -3.03 -8.63
C VAL A 471 -15.43 -2.49 -7.59
N GLU A 472 -16.53 -3.20 -7.33
CA GLU A 472 -17.56 -2.79 -6.37
C GLU A 472 -17.26 -3.23 -4.93
N TRP A 473 -16.21 -4.02 -4.72
CA TRP A 473 -15.89 -4.58 -3.40
C TRP A 473 -15.10 -3.58 -2.55
N PRO A 474 -15.34 -3.54 -1.23
CA PRO A 474 -14.42 -2.89 -0.31
C PRO A 474 -13.01 -3.45 -0.44
N ARG A 475 -12.03 -2.56 -0.55
CA ARG A 475 -10.63 -2.89 -0.82
C ARG A 475 -9.98 -3.84 0.20
N GLU A 476 -10.53 -3.88 1.42
CA GLU A 476 -10.09 -4.75 2.51
C GLU A 476 -10.62 -6.19 2.43
N HIS A 477 -11.56 -6.48 1.52
CA HIS A 477 -12.02 -7.84 1.28
C HIS A 477 -10.98 -8.63 0.49
N VAL A 478 -10.82 -9.92 0.83
CA VAL A 478 -9.96 -10.87 0.15
C VAL A 478 -10.82 -11.69 -0.81
N ALA A 479 -10.46 -11.70 -2.09
CA ALA A 479 -11.09 -12.57 -3.07
C ALA A 479 -10.74 -14.01 -2.75
N LYS A 480 -11.71 -14.77 -2.25
CA LYS A 480 -11.56 -16.19 -1.95
C LYS A 480 -12.01 -16.99 -3.16
N CYS A 481 -11.19 -17.94 -3.61
CA CYS A 481 -11.56 -18.86 -4.68
C CYS A 481 -11.30 -20.29 -4.25
N LEU A 482 -12.35 -21.10 -4.17
CA LEU A 482 -12.22 -22.55 -4.06
C LEU A 482 -12.08 -23.17 -5.44
N VAL A 483 -11.03 -23.97 -5.64
CA VAL A 483 -10.80 -24.71 -6.88
C VAL A 483 -10.58 -26.19 -6.60
N HIS A 484 -11.31 -27.04 -7.33
CA HIS A 484 -11.07 -28.49 -7.36
C HIS A 484 -9.93 -28.81 -8.33
N TYR A 485 -8.71 -28.92 -7.81
CA TYR A 485 -7.51 -28.98 -8.62
C TYR A 485 -6.68 -30.24 -8.33
N HIS A 486 -6.38 -30.99 -9.39
CA HIS A 486 -5.46 -32.14 -9.35
C HIS A 486 -4.39 -31.94 -10.44
N PRO A 487 -3.08 -32.00 -10.12
CA PRO A 487 -2.01 -31.77 -11.10
C PRO A 487 -2.00 -32.81 -12.23
N ASP A 488 -2.56 -34.00 -11.99
CA ASP A 488 -2.63 -35.12 -12.94
C ASP A 488 -4.01 -35.26 -13.64
N HIS A 489 -4.90 -34.27 -13.52
CA HIS A 489 -6.13 -34.28 -14.31
C HIS A 489 -5.86 -34.27 -15.82
N PRO A 490 -6.84 -34.73 -16.63
CA PRO A 490 -6.81 -34.54 -18.08
C PRO A 490 -6.44 -33.11 -18.47
N HIS A 491 -5.66 -32.99 -19.55
CA HIS A 491 -5.04 -31.74 -19.95
C HIS A 491 -6.06 -30.62 -20.22
N ASP A 492 -7.18 -30.95 -20.87
CA ASP A 492 -8.31 -30.05 -21.13
C ASP A 492 -8.95 -29.51 -19.84
N VAL A 493 -9.19 -30.39 -18.86
CA VAL A 493 -9.72 -30.00 -17.54
C VAL A 493 -8.75 -29.05 -16.83
N ARG A 494 -7.45 -29.37 -16.84
CA ARG A 494 -6.43 -28.51 -16.22
C ARG A 494 -6.32 -27.16 -16.91
N LEU A 495 -6.33 -27.12 -18.24
CA LEU A 495 -6.24 -25.88 -19.01
C LEU A 495 -7.39 -24.92 -18.68
N GLU A 496 -8.64 -25.41 -18.63
CA GLU A 496 -9.78 -24.55 -18.28
C GLU A 496 -9.67 -24.04 -16.84
N GLN A 497 -9.31 -24.89 -15.88
CA GLN A 497 -9.07 -24.47 -14.49
C GLN A 497 -8.00 -23.38 -14.40
N GLU A 498 -6.87 -23.60 -15.06
CA GLU A 498 -5.71 -22.69 -15.03
C GLU A 498 -6.01 -21.36 -15.73
N ALA A 499 -6.77 -21.38 -16.83
CA ALA A 499 -7.21 -20.18 -17.53
C ALA A 499 -8.14 -19.32 -16.65
N GLN A 500 -9.10 -19.93 -15.95
CA GLN A 500 -9.99 -19.22 -15.03
C GLN A 500 -9.23 -18.66 -13.81
N LEU A 501 -8.33 -19.45 -13.22
CA LEU A 501 -7.47 -18.98 -12.12
C LEU A 501 -6.57 -17.83 -12.57
N ARG A 502 -6.06 -17.86 -13.80
CA ARG A 502 -5.28 -16.76 -14.38
C ARG A 502 -6.13 -15.50 -14.51
N ALA A 503 -7.34 -15.61 -15.06
CA ALA A 503 -8.26 -14.48 -15.18
C ALA A 503 -8.60 -13.85 -13.82
N LEU A 504 -8.85 -14.67 -12.80
CA LEU A 504 -9.03 -14.18 -11.43
C LEU A 504 -7.78 -13.50 -10.90
N TYR A 505 -6.61 -14.12 -11.08
CA TYR A 505 -5.36 -13.54 -10.60
C TYR A 505 -5.13 -12.15 -11.23
N ASP A 506 -5.30 -12.02 -12.54
CA ASP A 506 -5.13 -10.74 -13.23
C ASP A 506 -6.14 -9.69 -12.75
N ALA A 507 -7.40 -10.10 -12.50
CA ALA A 507 -8.43 -9.22 -11.94
C ALA A 507 -8.13 -8.74 -10.51
N VAL A 508 -7.56 -9.60 -9.66
CA VAL A 508 -7.11 -9.16 -8.32
C VAL A 508 -5.86 -8.30 -8.38
N GLN A 509 -4.99 -8.47 -9.39
CA GLN A 509 -3.87 -7.54 -9.61
C GLN A 509 -4.39 -6.14 -9.96
N ALA A 510 -5.37 -6.05 -10.87
CA ALA A 510 -5.93 -4.79 -11.34
C ALA A 510 -6.79 -4.07 -10.27
N SER A 511 -7.71 -4.79 -9.62
CA SER A 511 -8.55 -4.23 -8.53
C SER A 511 -7.75 -4.03 -7.24
N GLY A 512 -6.65 -4.75 -7.13
CA GLY A 512 -5.74 -4.71 -6.01
C GLY A 512 -6.09 -5.64 -4.85
N HIS A 513 -7.30 -6.22 -4.80
CA HIS A 513 -7.75 -7.13 -3.73
C HIS A 513 -6.78 -8.27 -3.52
N GLU A 514 -6.61 -8.76 -2.30
CA GLU A 514 -5.80 -9.96 -2.08
C GLU A 514 -6.53 -11.21 -2.57
N LEU A 515 -5.77 -12.26 -2.90
CA LEU A 515 -6.30 -13.55 -3.29
C LEU A 515 -6.03 -14.61 -2.21
N LEU A 516 -7.12 -15.24 -1.76
CA LEU A 516 -7.09 -16.50 -1.02
C LEU A 516 -7.44 -17.64 -1.98
N LEU A 517 -6.46 -18.48 -2.31
CA LEU A 517 -6.70 -19.64 -3.15
C LEU A 517 -6.87 -20.90 -2.28
N GLU A 518 -8.10 -21.42 -2.27
CA GLU A 518 -8.46 -22.66 -1.59
C GLU A 518 -8.34 -23.84 -2.56
N VAL A 519 -7.33 -24.68 -2.35
CA VAL A 519 -7.03 -25.83 -3.23
C VAL A 519 -7.60 -27.09 -2.59
N ILE A 520 -8.61 -27.66 -3.22
CA ILE A 520 -9.20 -28.95 -2.83
C ILE A 520 -8.82 -29.99 -3.86
N VAL A 521 -8.15 -31.06 -3.42
CA VAL A 521 -7.85 -32.19 -4.30
C VAL A 521 -9.13 -33.04 -4.40
N PRO A 522 -9.76 -33.16 -5.57
CA PRO A 522 -11.02 -33.89 -5.69
C PRO A 522 -10.80 -35.38 -5.43
N LYS A 523 -11.64 -35.95 -4.58
CA LYS A 523 -11.62 -37.39 -4.26
C LYS A 523 -12.05 -38.26 -5.45
N ASN A 524 -12.85 -37.67 -6.35
CA ASN A 524 -13.27 -38.28 -7.60
C ASN A 524 -12.31 -37.82 -8.69
N GLY A 525 -11.24 -38.58 -8.94
CA GLY A 525 -10.19 -38.18 -9.84
C GLY A 525 -8.99 -39.15 -9.85
N PRO A 526 -7.84 -38.71 -10.37
CA PRO A 526 -6.60 -39.46 -10.30
C PRO A 526 -6.19 -39.76 -8.85
N PRO A 527 -5.30 -40.75 -8.62
CA PRO A 527 -4.86 -41.11 -7.28
C PRO A 527 -4.23 -39.94 -6.52
N VAL A 528 -4.69 -39.73 -5.29
CA VAL A 528 -4.14 -38.72 -4.38
C VAL A 528 -2.97 -39.34 -3.61
N ALA A 529 -1.76 -38.88 -3.91
CA ALA A 529 -0.54 -39.17 -3.14
C ALA A 529 -0.19 -38.06 -2.15
N ASP A 530 0.70 -38.32 -1.20
CA ASP A 530 1.13 -37.36 -0.17
C ASP A 530 1.71 -36.06 -0.76
N ASP A 531 2.30 -36.10 -1.95
CA ASP A 531 2.89 -34.94 -2.60
C ASP A 531 1.90 -34.15 -3.50
N THR A 532 0.64 -34.58 -3.60
CA THR A 532 -0.31 -34.04 -4.59
C THR A 532 -0.58 -32.55 -4.38
N VAL A 533 -0.78 -32.12 -3.13
CA VAL A 533 -0.97 -30.71 -2.77
C VAL A 533 0.29 -29.90 -3.10
N TYR A 534 1.48 -30.42 -2.74
CA TYR A 534 2.75 -29.79 -3.05
C TYR A 534 2.91 -29.59 -4.58
N ARG A 535 2.61 -30.62 -5.38
CA ARG A 535 2.67 -30.56 -6.85
C ARG A 535 1.64 -29.59 -7.43
N ALA A 536 0.45 -29.50 -6.85
CA ALA A 536 -0.57 -28.51 -7.23
C ALA A 536 -0.06 -27.08 -7.03
N LEU A 537 0.45 -26.75 -5.84
CA LEU A 537 1.01 -25.43 -5.54
C LEU A 537 2.19 -25.10 -6.45
N LYS A 538 3.12 -26.06 -6.63
CA LYS A 538 4.29 -25.88 -7.50
C LYS A 538 3.88 -25.59 -8.94
N ARG A 539 2.82 -26.24 -9.44
CA ARG A 539 2.28 -25.99 -10.77
C ARG A 539 1.68 -24.60 -10.90
N LEU A 540 0.90 -24.15 -9.92
CA LEU A 540 0.33 -22.79 -9.91
C LEU A 540 1.44 -21.71 -9.84
N TYR A 541 2.49 -21.93 -9.05
CA TYR A 541 3.66 -21.06 -9.04
C TYR A 541 4.40 -21.04 -10.39
N ASN A 542 4.54 -22.17 -11.07
CA ASN A 542 5.13 -22.21 -12.41
C ASN A 542 4.31 -21.39 -13.43
N LEU A 543 3.00 -21.30 -13.22
CA LEU A 543 2.08 -20.47 -14.01
C LEU A 543 2.03 -19.00 -13.57
N GLN A 544 2.89 -18.58 -12.63
CA GLN A 544 2.91 -17.23 -12.07
C GLN A 544 1.57 -16.82 -11.42
N ILE A 545 0.87 -17.80 -10.83
CA ILE A 545 -0.25 -17.56 -9.92
C ILE A 545 0.33 -17.60 -8.50
N VAL A 546 0.55 -16.43 -7.92
CA VAL A 546 1.20 -16.23 -6.61
C VAL A 546 0.22 -15.56 -5.64
N PRO A 547 -0.78 -16.29 -5.11
CA PRO A 547 -1.80 -15.71 -4.23
C PRO A 547 -1.18 -15.21 -2.93
N GLU A 548 -1.75 -14.16 -2.33
CA GLU A 548 -1.30 -13.71 -1.01
C GLU A 548 -1.53 -14.76 0.08
N TRP A 549 -2.59 -15.55 -0.06
CA TRP A 549 -2.97 -16.58 0.90
C TRP A 549 -3.30 -17.91 0.24
N TRP A 550 -2.90 -18.99 0.90
CA TRP A 550 -3.37 -20.34 0.59
C TRP A 550 -4.37 -20.81 1.63
N LYS A 551 -5.37 -21.59 1.21
CA LYS A 551 -6.24 -22.35 2.11
C LYS A 551 -6.16 -23.82 1.76
N LEU A 552 -5.60 -24.63 2.67
CA LEU A 552 -5.20 -26.01 2.41
C LEU A 552 -5.85 -26.99 3.40
N GLU A 553 -6.01 -28.22 2.94
CA GLU A 553 -6.49 -29.35 3.75
C GLU A 553 -5.49 -29.71 4.86
N PRO A 554 -5.94 -30.36 5.95
CA PRO A 554 -5.03 -30.94 6.92
C PRO A 554 -4.07 -31.93 6.27
N MET A 555 -2.79 -31.77 6.57
CA MET A 555 -1.68 -32.60 6.08
C MET A 555 -0.77 -32.98 7.25
N SER A 556 0.08 -33.99 7.05
CA SER A 556 1.14 -34.33 8.00
C SER A 556 2.21 -33.23 8.12
N ALA A 557 2.96 -33.22 9.22
CA ALA A 557 4.04 -32.29 9.46
C ALA A 557 5.12 -32.30 8.36
N ALA A 558 5.42 -33.47 7.79
CA ALA A 558 6.39 -33.60 6.70
C ALA A 558 5.90 -32.88 5.41
N GLN A 559 4.61 -33.01 5.10
CA GLN A 559 4.00 -32.31 3.97
C GLN A 559 3.96 -30.79 4.21
N TRP A 560 3.65 -30.35 5.43
CA TRP A 560 3.71 -28.94 5.82
C TRP A 560 5.11 -28.35 5.64
N GLN A 561 6.15 -29.06 6.07
CA GLN A 561 7.54 -28.62 5.89
C GLN A 561 7.91 -28.50 4.40
N ALA A 562 7.42 -29.41 3.55
CA ALA A 562 7.64 -29.33 2.11
C ALA A 562 6.93 -28.11 1.49
N VAL A 563 5.71 -27.80 1.93
CA VAL A 563 4.96 -26.61 1.50
C VAL A 563 5.65 -25.32 1.99
N ASP A 564 6.12 -25.28 3.23
CA ASP A 564 6.89 -24.14 3.76
C ASP A 564 8.14 -23.87 2.92
N GLY A 565 8.89 -24.92 2.58
CA GLY A 565 10.08 -24.81 1.73
C GLY A 565 9.75 -24.28 0.34
N LEU A 566 8.67 -24.77 -0.27
CA LEU A 566 8.21 -24.29 -1.58
C LEU A 566 7.80 -22.82 -1.56
N ILE A 567 7.03 -22.39 -0.55
CA ILE A 567 6.60 -21.00 -0.41
C ILE A 567 7.82 -20.10 -0.19
N ALA A 568 8.77 -20.49 0.67
CA ALA A 568 9.99 -19.72 0.91
C ALA A 568 10.85 -19.58 -0.37
N GLU A 569 10.91 -20.62 -1.20
CA GLU A 569 11.63 -20.60 -2.49
C GLU A 569 10.91 -19.72 -3.53
N ARG A 570 9.58 -19.80 -3.61
CA ARG A 570 8.80 -19.27 -4.74
C ARG A 570 8.15 -17.92 -4.50
N ASP A 571 7.77 -17.63 -3.26
CA ASP A 571 7.07 -16.40 -2.91
C ASP A 571 7.39 -15.97 -1.47
N PRO A 572 8.52 -15.28 -1.25
CA PRO A 572 8.90 -14.77 0.07
C PRO A 572 7.93 -13.69 0.60
N TYR A 573 6.98 -13.24 -0.21
CA TYR A 573 5.97 -12.24 0.16
C TYR A 573 4.59 -12.84 0.44
N CYS A 574 4.43 -14.17 0.34
CA CYS A 574 3.22 -14.88 0.73
C CYS A 574 2.87 -14.53 2.19
N ARG A 575 1.60 -14.23 2.46
CA ARG A 575 1.16 -13.83 3.82
C ARG A 575 0.99 -15.04 4.73
N GLY A 576 0.62 -16.17 4.16
CA GLY A 576 0.57 -17.43 4.89
C GLY A 576 -0.46 -18.41 4.34
N VAL A 577 -0.66 -19.46 5.11
CA VAL A 577 -1.65 -20.51 4.86
C VAL A 577 -2.68 -20.50 5.99
N VAL A 578 -3.95 -20.71 5.68
CA VAL A 578 -4.98 -21.03 6.66
C VAL A 578 -5.49 -22.45 6.45
N LEU A 579 -5.62 -23.22 7.53
CA LEU A 579 -6.11 -24.58 7.49
C LEU A 579 -7.64 -24.61 7.35
N LEU A 580 -8.16 -25.48 6.48
CA LEU A 580 -9.61 -25.63 6.27
C LEU A 580 -10.17 -26.85 7.02
N GLY A 581 -11.47 -26.83 7.30
CA GLY A 581 -12.08 -27.82 8.19
C GLY A 581 -12.69 -29.08 7.58
N LEU A 582 -13.02 -29.14 6.28
CA LEU A 582 -13.67 -30.29 5.60
C LEU A 582 -14.93 -30.91 6.27
N SER A 583 -15.58 -30.23 7.22
CA SER A 583 -16.61 -30.83 8.12
C SER A 583 -16.10 -31.93 9.03
N ALA A 584 -14.80 -31.93 9.30
CA ALA A 584 -14.21 -32.75 10.34
C ALA A 584 -14.83 -32.39 11.70
N GLY A 585 -14.99 -33.40 12.55
CA GLY A 585 -15.32 -33.19 13.96
C GLY A 585 -14.20 -32.44 14.69
N VAL A 586 -14.52 -31.84 15.84
CA VAL A 586 -13.57 -31.04 16.64
C VAL A 586 -12.29 -31.83 16.95
N ASP A 587 -12.38 -33.13 17.25
CA ASP A 587 -11.22 -33.96 17.58
C ASP A 587 -10.28 -34.19 16.38
N GLN A 588 -10.84 -34.38 15.19
CA GLN A 588 -10.05 -34.51 13.97
C GLN A 588 -9.39 -33.17 13.59
N LEU A 589 -10.07 -32.05 13.82
CA LEU A 589 -9.48 -30.72 13.64
C LEU A 589 -8.35 -30.46 14.62
N ARG A 590 -8.49 -30.88 15.88
CA ARG A 590 -7.41 -30.80 16.89
C ARG A 590 -6.14 -31.49 16.41
N GLU A 591 -6.26 -32.67 15.81
CA GLU A 591 -5.09 -33.37 15.25
C GLU A 591 -4.49 -32.61 14.08
N GLY A 592 -5.32 -32.15 13.13
CA GLY A 592 -4.87 -31.31 12.02
C GLY A 592 -4.15 -30.03 12.48
N PHE A 593 -4.61 -29.42 13.57
CA PHE A 593 -3.95 -28.26 14.17
C PHE A 593 -2.57 -28.60 14.76
N ARG A 594 -2.38 -29.78 15.39
CA ARG A 594 -1.07 -30.20 15.90
C ARG A 594 -0.04 -30.37 14.79
N GLU A 595 -0.44 -31.02 13.70
CA GLU A 595 0.42 -31.21 12.53
C GLU A 595 0.76 -29.86 11.86
N ALA A 596 -0.23 -28.98 11.71
CA ALA A 596 -0.05 -27.66 11.13
C ALA A 596 0.69 -26.67 12.04
N ALA A 597 0.69 -26.88 13.36
CA ALA A 597 1.42 -26.01 14.31
C ALA A 597 2.93 -26.04 14.10
N LEU A 598 3.46 -27.07 13.42
CA LEU A 598 4.86 -27.18 13.02
C LEU A 598 5.20 -26.37 11.77
N SER A 599 4.19 -25.91 11.02
CA SER A 599 4.39 -25.08 9.84
C SER A 599 4.78 -23.65 10.22
N LYS A 600 5.74 -23.09 9.49
CA LYS A 600 6.13 -21.67 9.57
C LYS A 600 5.17 -20.76 8.82
N THR A 601 4.49 -21.28 7.79
CA THR A 601 3.59 -20.50 6.94
C THR A 601 2.12 -20.61 7.36
N CYS A 602 1.70 -21.66 8.06
CA CYS A 602 0.31 -21.81 8.52
C CYS A 602 0.00 -20.83 9.67
N LYS A 603 -0.85 -19.83 9.45
CA LYS A 603 -1.14 -18.77 10.43
C LYS A 603 -2.44 -18.99 11.21
N GLY A 604 -3.17 -20.06 10.93
CA GLY A 604 -4.41 -20.34 11.64
C GLY A 604 -5.36 -21.18 10.81
N PHE A 605 -6.66 -20.96 10.99
CA PHE A 605 -7.69 -21.80 10.38
C PHE A 605 -8.87 -20.97 9.90
N THR A 606 -9.64 -21.53 8.97
CA THR A 606 -10.97 -21.06 8.58
C THR A 606 -11.92 -22.24 8.55
N VAL A 607 -12.74 -22.39 9.60
CA VAL A 607 -13.64 -23.55 9.78
C VAL A 607 -15.09 -23.09 9.71
N GLY A 608 -15.93 -23.88 9.04
CA GLY A 608 -17.33 -23.53 8.79
C GLY A 608 -18.33 -24.51 9.36
N ARG A 609 -18.68 -25.55 8.60
CA ARG A 609 -19.76 -26.50 8.91
C ARG A 609 -19.71 -27.08 10.34
N THR A 610 -18.52 -27.35 10.88
CA THR A 610 -18.35 -27.82 12.25
C THR A 610 -18.93 -26.86 13.29
N ILE A 611 -18.90 -25.55 13.03
CA ILE A 611 -19.40 -24.50 13.91
C ILE A 611 -20.90 -24.26 13.69
N PHE A 612 -21.34 -24.11 12.44
CA PHE A 612 -22.68 -23.57 12.16
C PHE A 612 -23.75 -24.64 11.93
N HIS A 613 -23.42 -25.85 11.48
CA HIS A 613 -24.42 -26.74 10.84
C HIS A 613 -25.60 -27.11 11.75
N GLU A 614 -25.35 -27.70 12.92
CA GLU A 614 -26.41 -28.07 13.87
C GLU A 614 -27.14 -26.86 14.46
N PRO A 615 -26.44 -25.81 14.97
CA PRO A 615 -27.14 -24.64 15.52
C PRO A 615 -28.02 -23.92 14.49
N SER A 616 -27.56 -23.85 13.23
CA SER A 616 -28.35 -23.26 12.14
C SER A 616 -29.62 -24.03 11.86
N HIS A 617 -29.55 -25.37 11.84
CA HIS A 617 -30.72 -26.21 11.62
C HIS A 617 -31.78 -25.97 12.70
N ALA A 618 -31.38 -26.04 13.98
CA ALA A 618 -32.29 -25.82 15.11
C ALA A 618 -32.92 -24.42 15.08
N TRP A 619 -32.15 -23.39 14.76
CA TRP A 619 -32.66 -22.01 14.67
C TRP A 619 -33.62 -21.82 13.49
N LEU A 620 -33.31 -22.41 12.33
CA LEU A 620 -34.19 -22.39 11.16
C LEU A 620 -35.50 -23.15 11.43
N ALA A 621 -35.44 -24.26 12.17
CA ALA A 621 -36.60 -25.02 12.61
C ALA A 621 -37.44 -24.31 13.70
N GLY A 622 -36.94 -23.20 14.25
CA GLY A 622 -37.61 -22.43 15.31
C GLY A 622 -37.50 -23.06 16.70
N GLU A 623 -36.54 -23.97 16.89
CA GLU A 623 -36.33 -24.70 18.14
C GLU A 623 -35.51 -23.92 19.17
N ILE A 624 -34.69 -22.97 18.70
CA ILE A 624 -33.82 -22.13 19.54
C ILE A 624 -33.96 -20.64 19.19
N SER A 625 -33.68 -19.77 20.17
CA SER A 625 -33.65 -18.31 19.99
C SER A 625 -32.34 -17.83 19.36
N ASP A 626 -32.30 -16.54 19.00
CA ASP A 626 -31.09 -15.85 18.52
C ASP A 626 -29.95 -15.94 19.55
N ASP A 627 -30.23 -15.69 20.83
CA ASP A 627 -29.25 -15.77 21.91
C ASP A 627 -28.65 -17.19 22.07
N GLU A 628 -29.50 -18.22 21.97
CA GLU A 628 -29.05 -19.61 22.08
C GLU A 628 -28.22 -20.04 20.86
N LEU A 629 -28.59 -19.58 19.65
CA LEU A 629 -27.79 -19.77 18.45
C LEU A 629 -26.40 -19.16 18.63
N ILE A 630 -26.33 -17.89 19.03
CA ILE A 630 -25.07 -17.17 19.26
C ILE A 630 -24.22 -17.93 20.29
N ALA A 631 -24.79 -18.33 21.42
CA ALA A 631 -24.09 -19.05 22.47
C ALA A 631 -23.50 -20.39 21.98
N ARG A 632 -24.24 -21.17 21.19
CA ARG A 632 -23.76 -22.46 20.65
C ARG A 632 -22.65 -22.28 19.62
N VAL A 633 -22.80 -21.33 18.71
CA VAL A 633 -21.80 -20.98 17.68
C VAL A 633 -20.50 -20.53 18.37
N ARG A 634 -20.61 -19.59 19.31
CA ARG A 634 -19.47 -19.10 20.09
C ARG A 634 -18.73 -20.22 20.81
N ARG A 635 -19.46 -21.07 21.55
CA ARG A 635 -18.86 -22.19 22.28
C ARG A 635 -17.98 -23.07 21.39
N THR A 636 -18.48 -23.46 20.22
CA THR A 636 -17.72 -24.30 19.28
C THR A 636 -16.55 -23.53 18.69
N PHE A 637 -16.74 -22.27 18.30
CA PHE A 637 -15.67 -21.45 17.73
C PHE A 637 -14.54 -21.19 18.74
N GLU A 638 -14.88 -20.80 19.97
CA GLU A 638 -13.94 -20.59 21.09
C GLU A 638 -13.20 -21.89 21.44
N THR A 639 -13.87 -23.05 21.36
CA THR A 639 -13.22 -24.37 21.53
C THR A 639 -12.15 -24.63 20.47
N LEU A 640 -12.42 -24.27 19.20
CA LEU A 640 -11.45 -24.41 18.11
C LEU A 640 -10.29 -23.41 18.25
N ILE A 641 -10.56 -22.19 18.70
CA ILE A 641 -9.52 -21.19 19.00
C ILE A 641 -8.58 -21.73 20.09
N ALA A 642 -9.13 -22.25 21.19
CA ALA A 642 -8.35 -22.86 22.26
C ALA A 642 -7.51 -24.03 21.73
N ALA A 643 -8.11 -24.93 20.95
CA ALA A 643 -7.42 -26.06 20.34
C ALA A 643 -6.22 -25.65 19.46
N TRP A 644 -6.39 -24.62 18.62
CA TRP A 644 -5.31 -24.09 17.78
C TRP A 644 -4.16 -23.51 18.62
N ARG A 645 -4.50 -22.71 19.64
CA ARG A 645 -3.52 -22.08 20.52
C ARG A 645 -2.77 -23.09 21.38
N ASP A 646 -3.45 -24.10 21.90
CA ASP A 646 -2.83 -25.20 22.66
C ASP A 646 -1.81 -25.96 21.79
N ALA A 647 -2.17 -26.22 20.52
CA ALA A 647 -1.29 -26.87 19.56
C ALA A 647 -0.02 -26.04 19.27
N ARG A 648 -0.14 -24.71 19.21
CA ARG A 648 0.98 -23.77 19.03
C ARG A 648 1.84 -23.62 20.29
N ALA A 649 1.25 -23.43 21.47
CA ALA A 649 1.98 -23.24 22.73
C ALA A 649 2.80 -24.49 23.13
N SER A 650 2.28 -25.69 22.84
CA SER A 650 2.98 -26.95 23.06
C SER A 650 4.27 -27.08 22.23
N GLN A 651 4.42 -26.29 21.16
CA GLN A 651 5.64 -26.25 20.35
C GLN A 651 6.69 -25.33 20.94
N ASP A 652 6.32 -24.14 21.40
CA ASP A 652 7.26 -23.18 21.99
C ASP A 652 7.96 -23.79 23.21
N THR A 653 7.21 -24.51 24.05
CA THR A 653 7.76 -25.21 25.22
C THR A 653 8.73 -26.35 24.82
N ASN A 654 8.42 -27.09 23.74
CA ASN A 654 9.30 -28.16 23.24
C ASN A 654 10.55 -27.61 22.53
N ALA A 655 10.45 -26.45 21.88
CA ALA A 655 11.58 -25.76 21.27
C ALA A 655 12.55 -25.24 22.34
N ASP A 656 12.03 -24.65 23.42
CA ASP A 656 12.82 -24.18 24.56
C ASP A 656 13.53 -25.33 25.29
N LEU A 657 12.84 -26.46 25.50
CA LEU A 657 13.44 -27.67 26.10
C LEU A 657 14.55 -28.28 25.22
N LYS A 658 14.37 -28.31 23.89
CA LYS A 658 15.40 -28.78 22.96
C LYS A 658 16.61 -27.85 22.89
N ALA A 659 16.39 -26.53 22.95
CA ALA A 659 17.48 -25.56 23.03
C ALA A 659 18.27 -25.71 24.34
N LEU A 660 17.59 -25.96 25.47
CA LEU A 660 18.23 -26.21 26.75
C LEU A 660 19.10 -27.48 26.74
N HIS A 661 18.60 -28.58 26.16
CA HIS A 661 19.35 -29.84 26.04
C HIS A 661 20.53 -29.73 25.06
N ALA A 662 20.38 -29.03 23.93
CA ALA A 662 21.49 -28.80 22.99
C ALA A 662 22.62 -27.96 23.62
N THR A 663 22.28 -27.05 24.52
CA THR A 663 23.26 -26.25 25.27
C THR A 663 23.97 -27.08 26.35
N GLN A 664 23.29 -28.10 26.91
CA GLN A 664 23.88 -29.03 27.87
C GLN A 664 24.78 -30.09 27.21
N GLU A 665 24.47 -30.54 25.98
CA GLU A 665 25.33 -31.45 25.20
C GLU A 665 26.57 -30.76 24.61
N GLN A 666 26.57 -29.44 24.43
CA GLN A 666 27.77 -28.67 24.07
C GLN A 666 28.66 -28.32 25.28
N ALA A 667 28.14 -28.47 26.50
CA ALA A 667 28.86 -28.20 27.74
C ALA A 667 29.39 -29.47 28.43
N ALA A 668 29.09 -30.64 27.88
CA ALA A 668 29.63 -31.96 28.26
C ALA A 668 30.62 -32.43 27.19
#